data_AF-A0A2C9SPD1-F1
#
_entry.id   AF-A0A2C9SPD1-F1
#
_cell.length_a   1.000
_cell.length_b   1.000
_cell.length_c   1.000
_cell.angle_alpha   90.00
_cell.angle_beta   90.00
_cell.angle_gamma   90.00
#
_symmetry.space_group_name_H-M   'P 1'
#
loop_
_entity.id
_entity.type
_entity.pdbx_description
1 polymer ?
#
loop_
_entity_poly.entity_id
_entity_poly.type
_entity_poly.pdbx_seq_one_letter_code
_entity_poly.pdbx_strand_id
1 'polypeptide(L)'
;MTAPGGLAVTPTVQVSHSTIGGDLNFTVPESSMYEALGRPEYLLRELAASNARIAGRRSGAGLTDAQIGRIQHILPAVPRELITFESGGIRVLVGPLGSGKSDIAEGWLQVAATAAQQNADARVPVWVSIDDLESSLERHILRAIGMPALETAGADIVVDGLDERSDRAGTVAMQVSSLVHRWPRCRVLLTSRAVDGFPENVRVEVRPLRKSQAAQLISLVAGGPVDDLSSQLEESVERPLFALLVGQSSVSGQVTTMAEVLDLVVARVVSARGQSLYTSLRQLAVHTVTAGRSVDPESFTSFDVAVELRRSPFVVTVGGKCSFGLATFEQWFAAKALLEGVVQIDEILSDLNSFSRWKYVLSLVLGSGDPSRVDGLMSKIARWNPGAAAWLIKETSRGGLVRNRSTEYNFDWLTTGNRIRLAVASLLDGLGPLSAAFNPFRVTGIEEFDRFSLAVQAGPDRINATWLIADEVPGAPLNAVEDASNRELLTGMNRSFFMQQFPLPPSRNWVWEAAMKVISSDLSSNFTAVAVDAATAVDGIARAEQESARQRRLQPYDPSAPGRSTYEDLYPGPDRPPVVEDGSWPTFSTNVLLSRVTAIVRAQTDCYLQVCDSVAPRFGDTLAHRGLMPFEFYASLHVKPPEFGESLSYDGAVFSSIQWALIPTGMTLPNGERHGQNTINIAVNDDTRFGNLDEKLDALAEPFKRYLLTNPAYEPFADSFSITHGALGIFDTKPAIHSALEWLWDDLKNLGWVSGFMPNDKS
;
A
#
# COMPACT_ATOMS: atom_id res chain seq x y z
N MET A 1 -7.44 -81.03 20.85
CA MET A 1 -7.67 -79.74 20.17
C MET A 1 -8.68 -78.94 20.98
N THR A 2 -8.48 -77.62 21.00
CA THR A 2 -9.19 -76.56 21.75
C THR A 2 -9.07 -76.58 23.26
N ALA A 3 -8.35 -75.58 23.77
CA ALA A 3 -8.35 -75.13 25.16
C ALA A 3 -7.94 -73.64 25.20
N PRO A 4 -8.41 -72.87 26.20
CA PRO A 4 -9.17 -71.66 25.95
C PRO A 4 -8.56 -70.40 26.60
N GLY A 5 -9.22 -69.26 26.35
CA GLY A 5 -8.84 -67.95 26.87
C GLY A 5 -9.26 -67.66 28.31
N GLY A 6 -8.82 -66.48 28.78
CA GLY A 6 -9.29 -65.84 30.01
C GLY A 6 -8.30 -64.85 30.64
N LEU A 7 -8.43 -63.57 30.26
CA LEU A 7 -8.25 -62.31 31.02
C LEU A 7 -6.96 -62.00 31.83
N ALA A 8 -6.32 -60.87 31.50
CA ALA A 8 -5.81 -59.89 32.47
C ALA A 8 -5.54 -58.50 31.82
N VAL A 9 -5.76 -57.45 32.61
CA VAL A 9 -5.84 -56.00 32.35
C VAL A 9 -4.48 -55.30 32.45
N THR A 10 -4.20 -54.21 31.70
CA THR A 10 -3.46 -52.97 32.13
C THR A 10 -3.28 -51.92 30.99
N PRO A 11 -2.91 -50.64 31.24
CA PRO A 11 -3.82 -49.50 31.22
C PRO A 11 -3.57 -48.50 30.07
N THR A 12 -4.60 -47.70 29.78
CA THR A 12 -4.58 -46.60 28.82
C THR A 12 -3.87 -45.38 29.41
N VAL A 13 -2.79 -44.92 28.77
CA VAL A 13 -2.23 -43.56 28.96
C VAL A 13 -2.49 -42.82 27.66
N GLN A 14 -3.44 -41.87 27.68
CA GLN A 14 -3.62 -40.89 26.61
C GLN A 14 -2.60 -39.77 26.81
N VAL A 15 -1.64 -39.66 25.88
CA VAL A 15 -0.86 -38.43 25.68
C VAL A 15 -1.46 -37.73 24.47
N SER A 16 -2.06 -36.57 24.72
CA SER A 16 -2.60 -35.67 23.71
C SER A 16 -1.48 -35.00 22.91
N HIS A 17 -1.25 -35.46 21.68
CA HIS A 17 -0.46 -34.72 20.69
C HIS A 17 -1.36 -33.69 19.98
N SER A 18 -1.14 -32.41 20.28
CA SER A 18 -1.57 -31.31 19.42
C SER A 18 -0.58 -31.19 18.26
N THR A 19 -0.92 -31.75 17.10
CA THR A 19 -0.10 -31.66 15.88
C THR A 19 -0.64 -30.53 15.00
N ILE A 20 0.05 -29.39 15.01
CA ILE A 20 0.08 -28.47 13.86
C ILE A 20 1.12 -29.05 12.90
N GLY A 21 0.67 -29.56 11.74
CA GLY A 21 1.56 -30.23 10.78
C GLY A 21 0.81 -30.99 9.71
N GLY A 22 -0.12 -30.33 9.02
CA GLY A 22 -0.75 -30.88 7.82
C GLY A 22 0.12 -30.66 6.59
N ASP A 23 1.19 -31.44 6.43
CA ASP A 23 1.91 -31.66 5.15
C ASP A 23 3.04 -32.71 5.31
N LEU A 24 2.75 -33.88 5.90
CA LEU A 24 3.76 -34.92 6.19
C LEU A 24 3.73 -36.16 5.29
N ASN A 25 3.16 -36.09 4.08
CA ASN A 25 3.33 -37.15 3.08
C ASN A 25 3.79 -36.55 1.75
N PHE A 26 5.09 -36.29 1.60
CA PHE A 26 5.69 -35.93 0.32
C PHE A 26 6.97 -36.71 0.05
N THR A 27 6.99 -37.42 -1.07
CA THR A 27 8.19 -37.99 -1.69
C THR A 27 8.98 -36.87 -2.37
N VAL A 28 10.11 -36.49 -1.78
CA VAL A 28 11.15 -35.66 -2.41
C VAL A 28 11.57 -36.34 -3.73
N PRO A 29 11.75 -35.61 -4.86
CA PRO A 29 12.29 -36.21 -6.08
C PRO A 29 13.62 -36.95 -5.77
N GLU A 30 13.82 -38.13 -6.35
CA GLU A 30 14.94 -39.03 -6.02
C GLU A 30 16.34 -38.40 -6.20
N SER A 31 16.47 -37.31 -6.97
CA SER A 31 17.67 -36.47 -7.01
C SER A 31 17.34 -35.00 -7.33
N SER A 32 17.94 -34.05 -6.62
CA SER A 32 17.92 -32.62 -6.97
C SER A 32 18.77 -32.32 -8.21
N MET A 33 18.60 -31.14 -8.81
CA MET A 33 19.42 -30.73 -9.96
C MET A 33 20.91 -30.62 -9.61
N TYR A 34 21.22 -30.12 -8.41
CA TYR A 34 22.58 -30.04 -7.89
C TYR A 34 23.21 -31.42 -7.69
N GLU A 35 22.45 -32.40 -7.20
CA GLU A 35 22.95 -33.78 -7.05
C GLU A 35 23.16 -34.47 -8.40
N ALA A 36 22.26 -34.24 -9.36
CA ALA A 36 22.35 -34.83 -10.69
C ALA A 36 23.53 -34.30 -11.53
N LEU A 37 23.86 -33.00 -11.39
CA LEU A 37 24.97 -32.36 -12.11
C LEU A 37 26.29 -32.37 -11.31
N GLY A 38 26.22 -32.45 -9.99
CA GLY A 38 27.36 -32.14 -9.13
C GLY A 38 27.67 -30.63 -9.07
N ARG A 39 28.40 -30.24 -8.03
CA ARG A 39 28.65 -28.83 -7.68
C ARG A 39 29.29 -28.00 -8.82
N PRO A 40 30.40 -28.43 -9.47
CA PRO A 40 31.07 -27.58 -10.45
C PRO A 40 30.18 -27.25 -11.65
N GLU A 41 29.46 -28.25 -12.15
CA GLU A 41 28.57 -28.12 -13.31
C GLU A 41 27.30 -27.35 -12.97
N TYR A 42 26.75 -27.53 -11.76
CA TYR A 42 25.66 -26.71 -11.25
C TYR A 42 26.05 -25.22 -11.17
N LEU A 43 27.22 -24.89 -10.59
CA LEU A 43 27.67 -23.49 -10.47
C LEU A 43 27.94 -22.84 -11.83
N LEU A 44 28.51 -23.59 -12.79
CA LEU A 44 28.69 -23.12 -14.16
C LEU A 44 27.33 -22.86 -14.84
N ARG A 45 26.35 -23.74 -14.61
CA ARG A 45 24.98 -23.55 -15.09
C ARG A 45 24.34 -22.31 -14.49
N GLU A 46 24.48 -22.05 -13.20
CA GLU A 46 23.91 -20.86 -12.55
C GLU A 46 24.53 -19.56 -13.06
N LEU A 47 25.85 -19.53 -13.31
CA LEU A 47 26.52 -18.39 -13.95
C LEU A 47 26.04 -18.18 -15.38
N ALA A 48 25.88 -19.26 -16.16
CA ALA A 48 25.32 -19.18 -17.51
C ALA A 48 23.86 -18.69 -17.51
N ALA A 49 23.04 -19.16 -16.56
CA ALA A 49 21.67 -18.73 -16.38
C ALA A 49 21.58 -17.25 -15.96
N SER A 50 22.47 -16.78 -15.10
CA SER A 50 22.59 -15.36 -14.73
C SER A 50 22.89 -14.47 -15.94
N ASN A 51 23.89 -14.85 -16.76
CA ASN A 51 24.20 -14.15 -18.00
C ASN A 51 23.02 -14.14 -18.98
N ALA A 52 22.30 -15.26 -19.10
CA ALA A 52 21.11 -15.36 -19.94
C ALA A 52 19.97 -14.45 -19.44
N ARG A 53 19.75 -14.34 -18.12
CA ARG A 53 18.74 -13.42 -17.55
C ARG A 53 19.11 -11.96 -17.76
N ILE A 54 20.39 -11.60 -17.60
CA ILE A 54 20.88 -10.24 -17.91
C ILE A 54 20.63 -9.93 -19.39
N ALA A 55 21.09 -10.79 -20.30
CA ALA A 55 20.89 -10.63 -21.74
C ALA A 55 19.40 -10.57 -22.11
N GLY A 56 18.56 -11.43 -21.52
CA GLY A 56 17.11 -11.44 -21.69
C GLY A 56 16.46 -10.13 -21.28
N ARG A 57 16.83 -9.55 -20.13
CA ARG A 57 16.35 -8.22 -19.72
C ARG A 57 16.79 -7.11 -20.67
N ARG A 58 18.00 -7.19 -21.23
CA ARG A 58 18.47 -6.21 -22.23
C ARG A 58 17.75 -6.35 -23.56
N SER A 59 17.52 -7.59 -24.00
CA SER A 59 16.67 -7.87 -25.17
C SER A 59 15.24 -7.36 -24.94
N GLY A 60 14.69 -7.54 -23.73
CA GLY A 60 13.40 -6.99 -23.30
C GLY A 60 13.33 -5.47 -23.34
N ALA A 61 14.45 -4.77 -23.19
CA ALA A 61 14.55 -3.32 -23.42
C ALA A 61 14.69 -2.94 -24.91
N GLY A 62 14.55 -3.91 -25.82
CA GLY A 62 14.63 -3.72 -27.27
C GLY A 62 16.05 -3.59 -27.82
N LEU A 63 17.08 -3.99 -27.06
CA LEU A 63 18.47 -3.95 -27.53
C LEU A 63 18.77 -5.12 -28.48
N THR A 64 19.61 -4.84 -29.48
CA THR A 64 20.16 -5.85 -30.41
C THR A 64 21.30 -6.65 -29.78
N ASP A 65 21.61 -7.84 -30.29
CA ASP A 65 22.71 -8.67 -29.77
C ASP A 65 24.07 -7.93 -29.74
N ALA A 66 24.33 -7.09 -30.74
CA ALA A 66 25.52 -6.25 -30.79
C ALA A 66 25.55 -5.20 -29.67
N GLN A 67 24.41 -4.62 -29.32
CA GLN A 67 24.29 -3.70 -28.18
C GLN A 67 24.46 -4.45 -26.86
N ILE A 68 23.80 -5.59 -26.70
CA ILE A 68 23.89 -6.44 -25.51
C ILE A 68 25.34 -6.83 -25.25
N GLY A 69 26.06 -7.30 -26.27
CA GLY A 69 27.47 -7.69 -26.16
C GLY A 69 28.38 -6.57 -25.64
N ARG A 70 28.09 -5.30 -25.95
CA ARG A 70 28.86 -4.14 -25.46
C ARG A 70 28.65 -3.86 -23.97
N ILE A 71 27.48 -4.20 -23.41
CA ILE A 71 27.10 -3.79 -22.05
C ILE A 71 26.84 -4.94 -21.08
N GLN A 72 26.83 -6.19 -21.55
CA GLN A 72 26.47 -7.36 -20.72
C GLN A 72 27.31 -7.52 -19.45
N HIS A 73 28.53 -6.97 -19.45
CA HIS A 73 29.47 -7.02 -18.33
C HIS A 73 29.38 -5.79 -17.40
N ILE A 74 28.51 -4.83 -17.72
CA ILE A 74 28.33 -3.60 -16.97
C ILE A 74 27.12 -3.76 -16.06
N LEU A 75 27.38 -4.16 -14.82
CA LEU A 75 26.37 -4.26 -13.78
C LEU A 75 26.50 -3.11 -12.78
N PRO A 76 25.39 -2.67 -12.16
CA PRO A 76 25.47 -1.74 -11.05
C PRO A 76 26.28 -2.35 -9.90
N ALA A 77 26.96 -1.49 -9.15
CA ALA A 77 27.73 -1.95 -7.99
C ALA A 77 26.81 -2.55 -6.92
N VAL A 78 27.20 -3.72 -6.38
CA VAL A 78 26.49 -4.35 -5.27
C VAL A 78 26.67 -3.50 -4.00
N PRO A 79 25.59 -3.05 -3.34
CA PRO A 79 25.67 -2.31 -2.08
C PRO A 79 26.45 -3.07 -1.00
N ARG A 80 27.19 -2.34 -0.15
CA ARG A 80 28.02 -2.94 0.92
C ARG A 80 27.17 -3.74 1.91
N GLU A 81 25.95 -3.30 2.12
CA GLU A 81 24.92 -3.89 2.97
C GLU A 81 24.56 -5.32 2.50
N LEU A 82 24.63 -5.59 1.18
CA LEU A 82 24.39 -6.92 0.62
C LEU A 82 25.64 -7.82 0.66
N ILE A 83 26.83 -7.23 0.70
CA ILE A 83 28.09 -7.97 0.82
C ILE A 83 28.28 -8.47 2.25
N THR A 84 27.83 -7.69 3.24
CA THR A 84 28.19 -7.86 4.65
C THR A 84 27.14 -8.54 5.51
N PHE A 85 25.93 -8.83 5.00
CA PHE A 85 24.89 -9.39 5.86
C PHE A 85 25.08 -10.88 6.15
N GLU A 86 24.82 -11.23 7.41
CA GLU A 86 25.18 -12.51 8.03
C GLU A 86 24.26 -13.67 7.62
N SER A 87 24.71 -14.89 7.95
CA SER A 87 23.91 -16.11 7.87
C SER A 87 22.60 -15.97 8.66
N GLY A 88 21.51 -16.53 8.14
CA GLY A 88 20.18 -16.38 8.72
C GLY A 88 19.55 -15.01 8.44
N GLY A 89 20.27 -14.13 7.73
CA GLY A 89 19.83 -12.79 7.42
C GLY A 89 18.90 -12.70 6.22
N ILE A 90 18.03 -11.70 6.26
CA ILE A 90 17.17 -11.27 5.15
C ILE A 90 17.54 -9.83 4.80
N ARG A 91 17.61 -9.54 3.51
CA ARG A 91 17.70 -8.17 2.98
C ARG A 91 16.68 -7.97 1.89
N VAL A 92 16.14 -6.76 1.81
CA VAL A 92 15.19 -6.36 0.77
C VAL A 92 15.77 -5.19 0.01
N LEU A 93 16.10 -5.41 -1.24
CA LEU A 93 16.56 -4.39 -2.15
C LEU A 93 15.35 -3.62 -2.69
N VAL A 94 15.22 -2.36 -2.27
CA VAL A 94 14.06 -1.52 -2.58
C VAL A 94 14.44 -0.40 -3.52
N GLY A 95 13.61 -0.15 -4.52
CA GLY A 95 13.81 0.95 -5.44
C GLY A 95 12.73 1.01 -6.52
N PRO A 96 12.55 2.18 -7.17
CA PRO A 96 11.51 2.38 -8.18
C PRO A 96 11.71 1.46 -9.39
N LEU A 97 10.71 1.42 -10.26
CA LEU A 97 10.79 0.72 -11.53
C LEU A 97 12.01 1.19 -12.35
N GLY A 98 12.77 0.25 -12.89
CA GLY A 98 13.94 0.53 -13.73
C GLY A 98 15.22 0.90 -12.98
N SER A 99 15.21 0.92 -11.64
CA SER A 99 16.38 1.26 -10.80
C SER A 99 17.54 0.26 -10.86
N GLY A 100 17.36 -0.93 -11.44
CA GLY A 100 18.41 -1.94 -11.55
C GLY A 100 18.46 -2.94 -10.39
N LYS A 101 17.40 -3.06 -9.59
CA LYS A 101 17.29 -4.05 -8.49
C LYS A 101 17.74 -5.45 -8.91
N SER A 102 17.17 -5.97 -9.98
CA SER A 102 17.46 -7.32 -10.44
C SER A 102 18.90 -7.46 -10.96
N ASP A 103 19.50 -6.41 -11.54
CA ASP A 103 20.90 -6.44 -11.98
C ASP A 103 21.87 -6.45 -10.80
N ILE A 104 21.56 -5.70 -9.73
CA ILE A 104 22.31 -5.74 -8.47
C ILE A 104 22.21 -7.13 -7.85
N ALA A 105 21.02 -7.74 -7.86
CA ALA A 105 20.81 -9.08 -7.33
C ALA A 105 21.57 -10.16 -8.14
N GLU A 106 21.64 -10.03 -9.47
CA GLU A 106 22.51 -10.88 -10.30
C GLU A 106 23.97 -10.67 -9.95
N GLY A 107 24.44 -9.42 -9.82
CA GLY A 107 25.81 -9.12 -9.44
C GLY A 107 26.19 -9.77 -8.10
N TRP A 108 25.28 -9.73 -7.11
CA TRP A 108 25.46 -10.41 -5.83
C TRP A 108 25.53 -11.93 -5.99
N LEU A 109 24.63 -12.52 -6.77
CA LEU A 109 24.58 -13.97 -7.01
C LEU A 109 25.81 -14.46 -7.79
N GLN A 110 26.31 -13.69 -8.77
CA GLN A 110 27.51 -14.02 -9.53
C GLN A 110 28.75 -14.03 -8.63
N VAL A 111 28.89 -13.05 -7.72
CA VAL A 111 29.96 -13.03 -6.72
C VAL A 111 29.87 -14.26 -5.81
N ALA A 112 28.67 -14.61 -5.35
CA ALA A 112 28.44 -15.81 -4.54
C ALA A 112 28.80 -17.10 -5.30
N ALA A 113 28.41 -17.21 -6.57
CA ALA A 113 28.72 -18.36 -7.41
C ALA A 113 30.23 -18.51 -7.66
N THR A 114 30.95 -17.42 -7.94
CA THR A 114 32.41 -17.45 -8.09
C THR A 114 33.10 -17.85 -6.79
N ALA A 115 32.64 -17.34 -5.64
CA ALA A 115 33.17 -17.78 -4.34
C ALA A 115 32.90 -19.28 -4.09
N ALA A 116 31.71 -19.77 -4.47
CA ALA A 116 31.31 -21.17 -4.36
C ALA A 116 32.11 -22.13 -5.25
N GLN A 117 32.67 -21.64 -6.35
CA GLN A 117 33.60 -22.41 -7.19
C GLN A 117 34.97 -22.60 -6.53
N GLN A 118 35.39 -21.64 -5.69
CA GLN A 118 36.69 -21.64 -5.02
C GLN A 118 36.64 -22.30 -3.64
N ASN A 119 35.46 -22.33 -3.01
CA ASN A 119 35.24 -22.86 -1.68
C ASN A 119 34.06 -23.85 -1.67
N ALA A 120 34.33 -25.11 -1.33
CA ALA A 120 33.32 -26.15 -1.23
C ALA A 120 32.29 -25.91 -0.10
N ASP A 121 32.70 -25.20 0.96
CA ASP A 121 31.86 -24.88 2.11
C ASP A 121 31.05 -23.59 1.90
N ALA A 122 31.28 -22.86 0.80
CA ALA A 122 30.50 -21.68 0.50
C ALA A 122 29.07 -22.05 0.08
N ARG A 123 28.13 -21.17 0.45
CA ARG A 123 26.70 -21.32 0.18
C ARG A 123 26.42 -21.51 -1.31
N VAL A 124 25.41 -22.30 -1.62
CA VAL A 124 25.00 -22.55 -3.01
C VAL A 124 24.12 -21.41 -3.50
N PRO A 125 24.46 -20.73 -4.62
CA PRO A 125 23.62 -19.67 -5.18
C PRO A 125 22.33 -20.26 -5.77
N VAL A 126 21.18 -19.64 -5.46
CA VAL A 126 19.87 -20.04 -6.02
C VAL A 126 19.10 -18.78 -6.43
N TRP A 127 18.66 -18.73 -7.68
CA TRP A 127 17.76 -17.69 -8.19
C TRP A 127 16.32 -18.19 -8.24
N VAL A 128 15.38 -17.38 -7.74
CA VAL A 128 13.95 -17.66 -7.78
C VAL A 128 13.23 -16.43 -8.36
N SER A 129 12.57 -16.60 -9.50
CA SER A 129 11.60 -15.62 -10.00
C SER A 129 10.27 -15.81 -9.28
N ILE A 130 9.58 -14.73 -8.91
CA ILE A 130 8.24 -14.82 -8.31
C ILE A 130 7.24 -15.54 -9.22
N ASP A 131 7.42 -15.42 -10.54
CA ASP A 131 6.58 -16.06 -11.56
C ASP A 131 6.76 -17.58 -11.61
N ASP A 132 7.95 -18.07 -11.27
CA ASP A 132 8.29 -19.49 -11.30
C ASP A 132 7.90 -20.22 -10.00
N LEU A 133 7.41 -19.47 -9.01
CA LEU A 133 7.05 -19.99 -7.70
C LEU A 133 5.64 -20.60 -7.71
N GLU A 134 5.50 -21.81 -8.25
CA GLU A 134 4.25 -22.60 -8.23
C GLU A 134 4.04 -23.37 -6.91
N SER A 135 5.07 -23.46 -6.07
CA SER A 135 5.04 -24.17 -4.77
C SER A 135 5.72 -23.34 -3.69
N SER A 136 5.69 -23.76 -2.43
CA SER A 136 6.42 -23.08 -1.34
C SER A 136 7.92 -22.89 -1.68
N LEU A 137 8.50 -21.76 -1.27
CA LEU A 137 9.91 -21.44 -1.48
C LEU A 137 10.87 -22.55 -1.05
N GLU A 138 10.64 -23.17 0.12
CA GLU A 138 11.46 -24.28 0.61
C GLU A 138 11.45 -25.47 -0.35
N ARG A 139 10.27 -25.88 -0.85
CA ARG A 139 10.17 -26.95 -1.86
C ARG A 139 10.90 -26.59 -3.15
N HIS A 140 10.83 -25.33 -3.58
CA HIS A 140 11.56 -24.87 -4.77
C HIS A 140 13.07 -25.01 -4.57
N ILE A 141 13.60 -24.59 -3.41
CA ILE A 141 15.02 -24.68 -3.07
C ILE A 141 15.46 -26.15 -2.94
N LEU A 142 14.69 -26.99 -2.26
CA LEU A 142 15.00 -28.42 -2.12
C LEU A 142 15.07 -29.14 -3.47
N ARG A 143 14.21 -28.77 -4.42
CA ARG A 143 14.29 -29.30 -5.81
C ARG A 143 15.55 -28.82 -6.53
N ALA A 144 15.98 -27.58 -6.27
CA ALA A 144 17.16 -27.01 -6.90
C ALA A 144 18.45 -27.65 -6.37
N ILE A 145 18.64 -27.67 -5.05
CA ILE A 145 19.94 -28.01 -4.44
C ILE A 145 19.95 -29.25 -3.55
N GLY A 146 18.79 -29.79 -3.19
CA GLY A 146 18.68 -30.96 -2.32
C GLY A 146 18.85 -30.64 -0.84
N MET A 147 18.38 -31.56 0.01
CA MET A 147 18.53 -31.46 1.46
C MET A 147 20.00 -31.46 1.92
N PRO A 148 20.88 -32.35 1.40
CA PRO A 148 22.26 -32.43 1.88
C PRO A 148 23.05 -31.13 1.67
N ALA A 149 22.88 -30.44 0.54
CA ALA A 149 23.55 -29.17 0.28
C ALA A 149 23.03 -28.04 1.19
N LEU A 150 21.71 -28.02 1.42
CA LEU A 150 21.05 -27.05 2.27
C LEU A 150 21.50 -27.18 3.75
N GLU A 151 21.69 -28.40 4.25
CA GLU A 151 22.22 -28.69 5.58
C GLU A 151 23.71 -28.34 5.72
N THR A 152 24.52 -28.74 4.74
CA THR A 152 25.99 -28.67 4.83
C THR A 152 26.55 -27.29 4.48
N ALA A 153 26.12 -26.70 3.38
CA ALA A 153 26.63 -25.41 2.88
C ALA A 153 25.62 -24.27 3.09
N GLY A 154 24.32 -24.56 3.08
CA GLY A 154 23.27 -23.55 2.98
C GLY A 154 23.21 -22.90 1.59
N ALA A 155 22.37 -21.87 1.45
CA ALA A 155 22.13 -21.22 0.16
C ALA A 155 22.14 -19.67 0.24
N ASP A 156 22.67 -19.05 -0.81
CA ASP A 156 22.51 -17.62 -1.09
C ASP A 156 21.38 -17.47 -2.10
N ILE A 157 20.22 -17.01 -1.64
CA ILE A 157 18.96 -17.09 -2.38
C ILE A 157 18.54 -15.68 -2.80
N VAL A 158 18.25 -15.50 -4.09
CA VAL A 158 17.54 -14.32 -4.59
C VAL A 158 16.10 -14.68 -4.87
N VAL A 159 15.17 -13.87 -4.41
CA VAL A 159 13.78 -13.86 -4.86
C VAL A 159 13.49 -12.52 -5.54
N ASP A 160 13.36 -12.56 -6.87
CA ASP A 160 13.22 -11.36 -7.71
C ASP A 160 11.75 -11.06 -8.04
N GLY A 161 11.38 -9.78 -8.01
CA GLY A 161 10.11 -9.25 -8.50
C GLY A 161 8.95 -9.33 -7.50
N LEU A 162 9.18 -9.20 -6.19
CA LEU A 162 8.13 -9.41 -5.19
C LEU A 162 6.90 -8.51 -5.41
N ASP A 163 7.11 -7.27 -5.90
CA ASP A 163 6.03 -6.32 -6.21
C ASP A 163 5.26 -6.63 -7.50
N GLU A 164 5.81 -7.46 -8.39
CA GLU A 164 5.19 -7.79 -9.68
C GLU A 164 3.98 -8.71 -9.50
N ARG A 165 3.90 -9.39 -8.35
CA ARG A 165 2.80 -10.27 -7.93
C ARG A 165 2.37 -9.93 -6.50
N SER A 166 1.64 -8.81 -6.37
CA SER A 166 1.16 -8.29 -5.07
C SER A 166 0.37 -9.33 -4.27
N ASP A 167 -0.37 -10.21 -4.95
CA ASP A 167 -1.15 -11.30 -4.36
C ASP A 167 -0.30 -12.39 -3.69
N ARG A 168 0.97 -12.52 -4.07
CA ARG A 168 1.91 -13.53 -3.53
C ARG A 168 2.99 -12.93 -2.63
N ALA A 169 3.27 -11.64 -2.77
CA ALA A 169 4.34 -10.92 -2.09
C ALA A 169 4.42 -11.25 -0.60
N GLY A 170 3.27 -11.16 0.08
CA GLY A 170 3.15 -11.47 1.50
C GLY A 170 3.54 -12.92 1.83
N THR A 171 2.90 -13.88 1.17
CA THR A 171 3.12 -15.31 1.44
C THR A 171 4.59 -15.69 1.27
N VAL A 172 5.27 -15.13 0.27
CA VAL A 172 6.69 -15.36 0.03
C VAL A 172 7.57 -14.75 1.11
N ALA A 173 7.28 -13.52 1.57
CA ALA A 173 8.03 -12.90 2.67
C ALA A 173 7.99 -13.73 3.97
N MET A 174 6.84 -14.35 4.27
CA MET A 174 6.71 -15.30 5.39
C MET A 174 7.53 -16.56 5.18
N GLN A 175 7.46 -17.15 3.99
CA GLN A 175 8.22 -18.36 3.65
C GLN A 175 9.72 -18.10 3.76
N VAL A 176 10.19 -16.90 3.40
CA VAL A 176 11.59 -16.49 3.58
C VAL A 176 11.97 -16.47 5.05
N SER A 177 11.14 -15.88 5.91
CA SER A 177 11.39 -15.81 7.36
C SER A 177 11.46 -17.20 8.00
N SER A 178 10.51 -18.08 7.65
CA SER A 178 10.49 -19.47 8.10
C SER A 178 11.72 -20.25 7.58
N LEU A 179 12.10 -20.02 6.32
CA LEU A 179 13.24 -20.68 5.68
C LEU A 179 14.55 -20.35 6.39
N VAL A 180 14.87 -19.07 6.64
CA VAL A 180 16.14 -18.70 7.28
C VAL A 180 16.20 -19.13 8.74
N HIS A 181 15.06 -19.24 9.42
CA HIS A 181 14.99 -19.77 10.78
C HIS A 181 15.26 -21.28 10.80
N ARG A 182 14.65 -22.04 9.88
CA ARG A 182 14.87 -23.49 9.75
C ARG A 182 16.25 -23.83 9.21
N TRP A 183 16.78 -23.00 8.31
CA TRP A 183 18.07 -23.19 7.64
C TRP A 183 18.99 -21.99 7.91
N PRO A 184 19.60 -21.87 9.12
CA PRO A 184 20.38 -20.69 9.53
C PRO A 184 21.62 -20.40 8.67
N ARG A 185 22.06 -21.37 7.87
CA ARG A 185 23.16 -21.18 6.91
C ARG A 185 22.72 -20.42 5.67
N CYS A 186 21.43 -20.27 5.42
CA CYS A 186 20.91 -19.54 4.27
C CYS A 186 20.92 -18.03 4.48
N ARG A 187 20.95 -17.30 3.38
CA ARG A 187 20.72 -15.86 3.31
C ARG A 187 19.78 -15.56 2.16
N VAL A 188 18.86 -14.63 2.36
CA VAL A 188 17.86 -14.30 1.33
C VAL A 188 17.89 -12.83 0.98
N LEU A 189 17.96 -12.55 -0.32
CA LEU A 189 17.80 -11.24 -0.92
C LEU A 189 16.47 -11.18 -1.67
N LEU A 190 15.57 -10.29 -1.23
CA LEU A 190 14.31 -9.97 -1.90
C LEU A 190 14.48 -8.71 -2.76
N THR A 191 13.77 -8.60 -3.88
CA THR A 191 13.65 -7.32 -4.62
C THR A 191 12.19 -6.83 -4.63
N SER A 192 11.96 -5.54 -4.37
CA SER A 192 10.61 -4.94 -4.31
C SER A 192 10.61 -3.47 -4.74
N ARG A 193 9.48 -2.96 -5.25
CA ARG A 193 9.21 -1.52 -5.42
C ARG A 193 8.78 -0.85 -4.13
N ALA A 194 7.95 -1.53 -3.33
CA ALA A 194 7.38 -0.96 -2.12
C ALA A 194 8.39 -1.03 -0.97
N VAL A 195 8.52 0.10 -0.28
CA VAL A 195 9.30 0.24 0.96
C VAL A 195 8.46 -0.23 2.15
N ASP A 196 7.16 0.03 2.06
CA ASP A 196 6.15 -0.22 3.08
C ASP A 196 5.98 -1.74 3.27
N GLY A 197 5.93 -2.23 4.51
CA GLY A 197 5.80 -3.67 4.84
C GLY A 197 7.07 -4.40 5.30
N PHE A 198 8.27 -3.84 5.10
CA PHE A 198 9.53 -4.43 5.62
C PHE A 198 10.13 -3.59 6.75
N PRO A 199 10.77 -4.15 7.79
CA PRO A 199 11.51 -3.37 8.79
C PRO A 199 12.67 -2.57 8.19
N GLU A 200 12.96 -1.34 8.66
CA GLU A 200 14.04 -0.50 8.10
C GLU A 200 15.41 -1.17 8.11
N ASN A 201 15.72 -1.95 9.15
CA ASN A 201 17.00 -2.64 9.31
C ASN A 201 17.26 -3.75 8.27
N VAL A 202 16.23 -4.22 7.55
CA VAL A 202 16.40 -5.18 6.45
C VAL A 202 16.36 -4.52 5.07
N ARG A 203 15.96 -3.24 4.98
CA ARG A 203 15.85 -2.51 3.71
C ARG A 203 17.24 -2.07 3.22
N VAL A 204 17.46 -2.18 1.92
CA VAL A 204 18.62 -1.64 1.21
C VAL A 204 18.11 -0.84 0.04
N GLU A 205 18.26 0.48 0.09
CA GLU A 205 17.80 1.35 -0.99
C GLU A 205 18.76 1.31 -2.19
N VAL A 206 18.19 1.14 -3.39
CA VAL A 206 18.94 1.27 -4.64
C VAL A 206 19.25 2.74 -4.90
N ARG A 207 20.53 3.05 -4.96
CA ARG A 207 21.00 4.40 -5.31
C ARG A 207 20.85 4.65 -6.81
N PRO A 208 20.37 5.83 -7.23
CA PRO A 208 20.40 6.22 -8.64
C PRO A 208 21.83 6.18 -9.21
N LEU A 209 21.94 5.95 -10.51
CA LEU A 209 23.21 6.12 -11.24
C LEU A 209 23.63 7.58 -11.15
N ARG A 210 24.95 7.81 -11.00
CA ARG A 210 25.48 9.17 -11.19
C ARG A 210 25.27 9.59 -12.64
N LYS A 211 25.04 10.88 -12.89
CA LYS A 211 24.91 11.45 -14.25
C LYS A 211 25.99 10.97 -15.22
N SER A 212 27.25 10.88 -14.78
CA SER A 212 28.35 10.38 -15.61
C SER A 212 28.24 8.89 -15.96
N GLN A 213 27.71 8.06 -15.05
CA GLN A 213 27.48 6.62 -15.28
C GLN A 213 26.29 6.42 -16.23
N ALA A 214 25.23 7.20 -16.06
CA ALA A 214 24.08 7.19 -16.97
C ALA A 214 24.51 7.57 -18.39
N ALA A 215 25.25 8.68 -18.55
CA ALA A 215 25.79 9.12 -19.84
C ALA A 215 26.68 8.05 -20.49
N GLN A 216 27.59 7.44 -19.71
CA GLN A 216 28.44 6.36 -20.21
C GLN A 216 27.62 5.16 -20.70
N LEU A 217 26.62 4.72 -19.95
CA LEU A 217 25.76 3.60 -20.32
C LEU A 217 24.97 3.90 -21.61
N ILE A 218 24.41 5.11 -21.71
CA ILE A 218 23.72 5.60 -22.91
C ILE A 218 24.65 5.53 -24.13
N SER A 219 25.86 6.09 -24.03
CA SER A 219 26.80 6.12 -25.15
C SER A 219 27.25 4.73 -25.59
N LEU A 220 27.43 3.79 -24.65
CA LEU A 220 27.79 2.41 -24.97
C LEU A 220 26.67 1.68 -25.72
N VAL A 221 25.41 1.90 -25.34
CA VAL A 221 24.26 1.34 -26.06
C VAL A 221 24.11 1.99 -27.43
N ALA A 222 24.20 3.32 -27.52
CA ALA A 222 24.11 4.08 -28.77
C ALA A 222 25.27 3.77 -29.74
N GLY A 223 26.42 3.33 -29.22
CA GLY A 223 27.63 3.09 -30.01
C GLY A 223 28.45 4.35 -30.29
N GLY A 224 28.18 5.44 -29.57
CA GLY A 224 28.81 6.75 -29.75
C GLY A 224 28.27 7.79 -28.75
N PRO A 225 28.81 9.02 -28.76
CA PRO A 225 28.24 10.11 -27.96
C PRO A 225 26.79 10.40 -28.38
N VAL A 226 25.97 10.84 -27.43
CA VAL A 226 24.56 11.22 -27.64
C VAL A 226 24.43 12.70 -27.31
N ASP A 227 23.53 13.40 -28.01
CA ASP A 227 23.23 14.82 -27.79
C ASP A 227 22.72 15.08 -26.36
N ASP A 228 22.73 16.35 -25.95
CA ASP A 228 22.20 16.77 -24.65
C ASP A 228 20.72 16.37 -24.50
N LEU A 229 20.41 15.74 -23.37
CA LEU A 229 19.06 15.33 -23.02
C LEU A 229 18.24 16.54 -22.55
N SER A 230 16.92 16.46 -22.70
CA SER A 230 16.04 17.40 -22.03
C SER A 230 16.16 17.27 -20.50
N SER A 231 15.91 18.36 -19.78
CA SER A 231 15.98 18.39 -18.30
C SER A 231 15.09 17.34 -17.63
N GLN A 232 13.98 16.95 -18.26
CA GLN A 232 13.06 15.92 -17.77
C GLN A 232 13.62 14.50 -17.94
N LEU A 233 14.39 14.27 -19.01
CA LEU A 233 15.07 13.00 -19.24
C LEU A 233 16.32 12.85 -18.37
N GLU A 234 17.02 13.94 -18.04
CA GLU A 234 18.24 13.91 -17.22
C GLU A 234 18.06 13.17 -15.89
N GLU A 235 16.98 13.45 -15.15
CA GLU A 235 16.70 12.77 -13.88
C GLU A 235 16.24 11.33 -14.11
N SER A 236 15.47 11.10 -15.18
CA SER A 236 14.96 9.77 -15.52
C SER A 236 16.08 8.79 -15.86
N VAL A 237 17.12 9.22 -16.58
CA VAL A 237 18.22 8.34 -17.01
C VAL A 237 19.17 7.93 -15.87
N GLU A 238 19.04 8.52 -14.68
CA GLU A 238 19.72 8.01 -13.49
C GLU A 238 19.20 6.60 -13.10
N ARG A 239 18.09 6.15 -13.70
CA ARG A 239 17.62 4.76 -13.61
C ARG A 239 18.23 3.94 -14.76
N PRO A 240 18.95 2.83 -14.47
CA PRO A 240 19.63 2.03 -15.50
C PRO A 240 18.75 1.62 -16.68
N LEU A 241 17.52 1.15 -16.44
CA LEU A 241 16.62 0.78 -17.54
C LEU A 241 16.36 1.95 -18.48
N PHE A 242 16.15 3.14 -17.92
CA PHE A 242 15.80 4.33 -18.68
C PHE A 242 17.00 4.84 -19.50
N ALA A 243 18.22 4.75 -18.94
CA ALA A 243 19.45 4.96 -19.71
C ALA A 243 19.58 3.97 -20.89
N LEU A 244 19.24 2.69 -20.69
CA LEU A 244 19.25 1.70 -21.78
C LEU A 244 18.25 2.05 -22.88
N LEU A 245 17.04 2.44 -22.52
CA LEU A 245 15.98 2.79 -23.47
C LEU A 245 16.34 4.04 -24.29
N VAL A 246 16.89 5.07 -23.64
CA VAL A 246 17.37 6.30 -24.31
C VAL A 246 18.52 5.99 -25.26
N GLY A 247 19.51 5.20 -24.81
CA GLY A 247 20.64 4.79 -25.66
C GLY A 247 20.20 3.93 -26.85
N GLN A 248 19.17 3.09 -26.68
CA GLN A 248 18.63 2.23 -27.74
C GLN A 248 17.91 3.02 -28.83
N SER A 249 17.17 4.06 -28.43
CA SER A 249 16.32 4.83 -29.33
C SER A 249 17.07 5.92 -30.10
N SER A 250 18.35 6.16 -29.79
CA SER A 250 19.20 7.20 -30.41
C SER A 250 18.48 8.55 -30.46
N VAL A 251 17.86 8.90 -29.32
CA VAL A 251 16.99 10.06 -29.17
C VAL A 251 17.73 11.34 -29.57
N SER A 252 17.28 12.00 -30.64
CA SER A 252 17.57 13.41 -30.90
C SER A 252 16.69 14.26 -29.97
N GLY A 253 17.06 15.53 -29.72
CA GLY A 253 16.38 16.45 -28.78
C GLY A 253 14.88 16.72 -28.98
N GLN A 254 14.17 15.96 -29.83
CA GLN A 254 12.73 16.01 -30.01
C GLN A 254 11.92 15.21 -28.96
N VAL A 255 12.52 14.23 -28.29
CA VAL A 255 11.83 13.46 -27.23
C VAL A 255 12.08 14.10 -25.88
N THR A 256 11.01 14.34 -25.13
CA THR A 256 11.05 15.09 -23.88
C THR A 256 10.74 14.23 -22.65
N THR A 257 10.04 13.11 -22.82
CA THR A 257 9.61 12.27 -21.68
C THR A 257 9.92 10.79 -21.84
N MET A 258 10.07 10.07 -20.72
CA MET A 258 10.29 8.62 -20.74
C MET A 258 9.11 7.84 -21.35
N ALA A 259 7.90 8.35 -21.22
CA ALA A 259 6.73 7.74 -21.84
C ALA A 259 6.79 7.79 -23.38
N GLU A 260 7.37 8.83 -23.96
CA GLU A 260 7.62 8.93 -25.41
C GLU A 260 8.77 7.99 -25.83
N VAL A 261 9.82 7.86 -25.02
CA VAL A 261 10.89 6.89 -25.25
C VAL A 261 10.31 5.46 -25.31
N LEU A 262 9.40 5.10 -24.40
CA LEU A 262 8.72 3.80 -24.43
C LEU A 262 7.87 3.63 -25.70
N ASP A 263 7.09 4.65 -26.09
CA ASP A 263 6.30 4.61 -27.33
C ASP A 263 7.21 4.33 -28.55
N LEU A 264 8.38 4.97 -28.62
CA LEU A 264 9.37 4.77 -29.70
C LEU A 264 9.97 3.36 -29.71
N VAL A 265 10.36 2.84 -28.54
CA VAL A 265 10.93 1.48 -28.42
C VAL A 265 9.91 0.44 -28.88
N VAL A 266 8.65 0.57 -28.43
CA VAL A 266 7.56 -0.32 -28.85
C VAL A 266 7.32 -0.21 -30.36
N ALA A 267 7.21 1.02 -30.88
CA ALA A 267 6.98 1.24 -32.31
C ALA A 267 8.07 0.57 -33.16
N ARG A 268 9.34 0.67 -32.75
CA ARG A 268 10.48 0.05 -33.44
C ARG A 268 10.42 -1.48 -33.43
N VAL A 269 10.13 -2.09 -32.29
CA VAL A 269 10.05 -3.56 -32.15
C VAL A 269 8.84 -4.12 -32.90
N VAL A 270 7.69 -3.47 -32.81
CA VAL A 270 6.44 -3.91 -33.45
C VAL A 270 6.49 -3.70 -34.97
N SER A 271 6.97 -2.55 -35.45
CA SER A 271 7.01 -2.25 -36.89
C SER A 271 7.85 -3.25 -37.68
N ALA A 272 8.85 -3.87 -37.04
CA ALA A 272 9.67 -4.91 -37.64
C ALA A 272 8.92 -6.24 -37.85
N ARG A 273 7.74 -6.43 -37.24
CA ARG A 273 7.01 -7.72 -37.19
C ARG A 273 5.51 -7.64 -37.48
N GLY A 274 4.96 -6.45 -37.74
CA GLY A 274 3.56 -6.26 -38.16
C GLY A 274 2.56 -5.90 -37.05
N GLN A 275 1.36 -5.45 -37.44
CA GLN A 275 0.32 -4.96 -36.51
C GLN A 275 -0.32 -6.06 -35.64
N SER A 276 -0.33 -7.32 -36.09
CA SER A 276 -0.86 -8.47 -35.32
C SER A 276 -0.14 -8.65 -33.98
N LEU A 277 1.17 -8.40 -33.95
CA LEU A 277 2.00 -8.54 -32.75
C LEU A 277 1.62 -7.51 -31.68
N TYR A 278 1.32 -6.26 -32.06
CA TYR A 278 0.89 -5.23 -31.10
C TYR A 278 -0.39 -5.64 -30.36
N THR A 279 -1.42 -6.03 -31.12
CA THR A 279 -2.70 -6.47 -30.56
C THR A 279 -2.52 -7.66 -29.63
N SER A 280 -1.67 -8.60 -30.00
CA SER A 280 -1.43 -9.84 -29.25
C SER A 280 -0.62 -9.60 -27.98
N LEU A 281 0.39 -8.71 -28.02
CA LEU A 281 1.14 -8.29 -26.82
C LEU A 281 0.25 -7.54 -25.84
N ARG A 282 -0.66 -6.70 -26.35
CA ARG A 282 -1.66 -6.01 -25.56
C ARG A 282 -2.60 -7.00 -24.87
N GLN A 283 -3.11 -8.00 -25.58
CA GLN A 283 -3.92 -9.08 -24.98
C GLN A 283 -3.14 -9.88 -23.95
N LEU A 284 -1.88 -10.25 -24.25
CA LEU A 284 -1.03 -10.94 -23.30
C LEU A 284 -0.91 -10.16 -21.99
N ALA A 285 -0.66 -8.85 -22.05
CA ALA A 285 -0.54 -8.00 -20.86
C ALA A 285 -1.84 -7.96 -20.04
N VAL A 286 -3.00 -7.88 -20.70
CA VAL A 286 -4.30 -7.96 -20.02
C VAL A 286 -4.47 -9.29 -19.29
N HIS A 287 -4.11 -10.41 -19.93
CA HIS A 287 -4.23 -11.73 -19.34
C HIS A 287 -3.23 -11.97 -18.21
N THR A 288 -1.98 -11.53 -18.33
CA THR A 288 -0.97 -11.72 -17.29
C THR A 288 -1.23 -10.84 -16.06
N VAL A 289 -1.63 -9.58 -16.25
CA VAL A 289 -2.03 -8.68 -15.15
C VAL A 289 -3.28 -9.20 -14.45
N THR A 290 -4.34 -9.54 -15.21
CA THR A 290 -5.58 -10.06 -14.63
C THR A 290 -5.36 -11.37 -13.88
N ALA A 291 -4.55 -12.28 -14.41
CA ALA A 291 -4.30 -13.58 -13.79
C ALA A 291 -3.25 -13.55 -12.67
N GLY A 292 -2.39 -12.53 -12.62
CA GLY A 292 -1.24 -12.49 -11.70
C GLY A 292 -0.25 -13.64 -11.93
N ARG A 293 -0.05 -14.06 -13.18
CA ARG A 293 0.87 -15.17 -13.55
C ARG A 293 1.14 -15.22 -15.05
N SER A 294 2.14 -16.00 -15.45
CA SER A 294 2.36 -16.38 -16.84
C SER A 294 1.17 -17.16 -17.40
N VAL A 295 0.86 -16.93 -18.69
CA VAL A 295 -0.32 -17.49 -19.37
C VAL A 295 0.07 -18.18 -20.67
N ASP A 296 -0.67 -19.22 -21.05
CA ASP A 296 -0.50 -19.83 -22.36
C ASP A 296 -1.14 -18.93 -23.43
N PRO A 297 -0.37 -18.37 -24.39
CA PRO A 297 -0.93 -17.52 -25.44
C PRO A 297 -2.02 -18.21 -26.27
N GLU A 298 -1.97 -19.53 -26.45
CA GLU A 298 -2.98 -20.26 -27.23
C GLU A 298 -4.37 -20.26 -26.58
N SER A 299 -4.47 -19.84 -25.31
CA SER A 299 -5.76 -19.66 -24.64
C SER A 299 -6.57 -18.45 -25.14
N PHE A 300 -5.95 -17.50 -25.84
CA PHE A 300 -6.61 -16.27 -26.30
C PHE A 300 -6.26 -15.86 -27.75
N THR A 301 -5.35 -16.57 -28.42
CA THR A 301 -4.97 -16.29 -29.81
C THR A 301 -4.69 -17.57 -30.60
N SER A 302 -4.50 -17.45 -31.93
CA SER A 302 -4.20 -18.59 -32.79
C SER A 302 -2.77 -19.11 -32.60
N PHE A 303 -2.52 -20.37 -33.00
CA PHE A 303 -1.21 -21.01 -32.89
C PHE A 303 -0.08 -20.19 -33.54
N ASP A 304 -0.27 -19.69 -34.76
CA ASP A 304 0.75 -18.92 -35.48
C ASP A 304 1.11 -17.63 -34.73
N VAL A 305 0.12 -16.94 -34.19
CA VAL A 305 0.31 -15.71 -33.40
C VAL A 305 0.94 -16.01 -32.04
N ALA A 306 0.60 -17.14 -31.42
CA ALA A 306 1.24 -17.62 -30.20
C ALA A 306 2.73 -17.91 -30.42
N VAL A 307 3.10 -18.49 -31.57
CA VAL A 307 4.51 -18.69 -31.96
C VAL A 307 5.23 -17.35 -32.15
N GLU A 308 4.58 -16.34 -32.76
CA GLU A 308 5.14 -14.99 -32.89
C GLU A 308 5.35 -14.30 -31.54
N LEU A 309 4.38 -14.42 -30.62
CA LEU A 309 4.48 -13.89 -29.25
C LEU A 309 5.67 -14.50 -28.50
N ARG A 310 5.83 -15.82 -28.55
CA ARG A 310 6.96 -16.53 -27.91
C ARG A 310 8.32 -16.09 -28.45
N ARG A 311 8.39 -15.56 -29.68
CA ARG A 311 9.60 -15.02 -30.30
C ARG A 311 9.82 -13.53 -30.01
N SER A 312 8.85 -12.84 -29.43
CA SER A 312 8.93 -11.41 -29.13
C SER A 312 10.06 -11.13 -28.13
N PRO A 313 10.91 -10.10 -28.34
CA PRO A 313 11.94 -9.75 -27.35
C PRO A 313 11.34 -9.27 -26.02
N PHE A 314 10.09 -8.81 -26.02
CA PHE A 314 9.39 -8.40 -24.79
C PHE A 314 8.95 -9.58 -23.92
N VAL A 315 8.97 -10.81 -24.45
CA VAL A 315 8.32 -11.97 -23.83
C VAL A 315 9.35 -13.00 -23.39
N VAL A 316 9.16 -13.51 -22.18
CA VAL A 316 9.88 -14.69 -21.65
C VAL A 316 8.94 -15.88 -21.72
N THR A 317 9.44 -17.02 -22.19
CA THR A 317 8.67 -18.25 -22.34
C THR A 317 9.25 -19.36 -21.47
N VAL A 318 8.44 -19.92 -20.56
CA VAL A 318 8.80 -21.06 -19.71
C VAL A 318 7.66 -22.08 -19.76
N GLY A 319 7.98 -23.32 -20.15
CA GLY A 319 6.97 -24.39 -20.24
C GLY A 319 5.79 -24.08 -21.17
N GLY A 320 6.01 -23.29 -22.22
CA GLY A 320 4.97 -22.86 -23.17
C GLY A 320 4.14 -21.66 -22.74
N LYS A 321 4.19 -21.28 -21.46
CA LYS A 321 3.56 -20.08 -20.90
C LYS A 321 4.45 -18.85 -21.15
N CYS A 322 3.80 -17.71 -21.36
CA CYS A 322 4.43 -16.43 -21.62
C CYS A 322 4.21 -15.45 -20.47
N SER A 323 5.26 -14.70 -20.13
CA SER A 323 5.19 -13.45 -19.34
C SER A 323 6.04 -12.37 -20.01
N PHE A 324 5.95 -11.13 -19.53
CA PHE A 324 6.85 -10.07 -20.00
C PHE A 324 8.20 -10.15 -19.29
N GLY A 325 9.29 -9.96 -20.03
CA GLY A 325 10.64 -9.94 -19.46
C GLY A 325 10.96 -8.68 -18.64
N LEU A 326 10.16 -7.63 -18.80
CA LEU A 326 10.22 -6.40 -18.02
C LEU A 326 8.81 -5.92 -17.68
N ALA A 327 8.50 -5.79 -16.39
CA ALA A 327 7.20 -5.30 -15.92
C ALA A 327 6.82 -3.91 -16.49
N THR A 328 7.79 -3.08 -16.88
CA THR A 328 7.54 -1.80 -17.55
C THR A 328 6.71 -1.96 -18.83
N PHE A 329 7.01 -2.96 -19.66
CA PHE A 329 6.28 -3.17 -20.91
C PHE A 329 4.94 -3.87 -20.67
N GLU A 330 4.85 -4.81 -19.73
CA GLU A 330 3.56 -5.37 -19.29
C GLU A 330 2.59 -4.26 -18.89
N GLN A 331 3.03 -3.40 -17.96
CA GLN A 331 2.21 -2.30 -17.44
C GLN A 331 1.87 -1.28 -18.55
N TRP A 332 2.81 -0.99 -19.45
CA TRP A 332 2.57 -0.09 -20.58
C TRP A 332 1.53 -0.66 -21.55
N PHE A 333 1.62 -1.94 -21.94
CA PHE A 333 0.67 -2.57 -22.84
C PHE A 333 -0.72 -2.68 -22.21
N ALA A 334 -0.80 -3.04 -20.93
CA ALA A 334 -2.05 -3.05 -20.17
C ALA A 334 -2.66 -1.63 -20.06
N ALA A 335 -1.84 -0.60 -19.86
CA ALA A 335 -2.29 0.79 -19.83
C ALA A 335 -2.87 1.24 -21.18
N LYS A 336 -2.23 0.87 -22.30
CA LYS A 336 -2.78 1.12 -23.64
C LYS A 336 -4.10 0.39 -23.86
N ALA A 337 -4.22 -0.87 -23.41
CA ALA A 337 -5.47 -1.63 -23.48
C ALA A 337 -6.63 -0.91 -22.78
N LEU A 338 -6.38 -0.37 -21.58
CA LEU A 338 -7.38 0.38 -20.82
C LEU A 338 -7.72 1.71 -21.50
N LEU A 339 -6.71 2.48 -21.92
CA LEU A 339 -6.91 3.76 -22.60
C LEU A 339 -7.61 3.63 -23.96
N GLU A 340 -7.48 2.49 -24.62
CA GLU A 340 -8.13 2.20 -25.92
C GLU A 340 -9.49 1.50 -25.77
N GLY A 341 -9.95 1.27 -24.53
CA GLY A 341 -11.26 0.68 -24.24
C GLY A 341 -11.35 -0.82 -24.52
N VAL A 342 -10.22 -1.52 -24.64
CA VAL A 342 -10.16 -2.98 -24.80
C VAL A 342 -10.54 -3.69 -23.51
N VAL A 343 -10.15 -3.10 -22.38
CA VAL A 343 -10.55 -3.54 -21.03
C VAL A 343 -11.48 -2.49 -20.44
N GLN A 344 -12.59 -2.93 -19.86
CA GLN A 344 -13.50 -2.02 -19.17
C GLN A 344 -13.03 -1.81 -17.73
N ILE A 345 -12.98 -0.55 -17.32
CA ILE A 345 -12.59 -0.19 -15.95
C ILE A 345 -13.52 -0.82 -14.89
N ASP A 346 -14.79 -1.05 -15.22
CA ASP A 346 -15.75 -1.64 -14.28
C ASP A 346 -15.38 -3.11 -13.93
N GLU A 347 -14.67 -3.83 -14.81
CA GLU A 347 -14.12 -5.17 -14.51
C GLU A 347 -12.97 -5.09 -13.50
N ILE A 348 -12.15 -4.04 -13.60
CA ILE A 348 -11.01 -3.80 -12.71
C ILE A 348 -11.49 -3.34 -11.32
N LEU A 349 -12.57 -2.56 -11.26
CA LEU A 349 -13.15 -2.04 -10.02
C LEU A 349 -14.21 -2.96 -9.40
N SER A 350 -14.27 -4.22 -9.84
CA SER A 350 -15.21 -5.21 -9.29
C SER A 350 -14.97 -5.49 -7.81
N ASP A 351 -13.70 -5.54 -7.39
CA ASP A 351 -13.28 -5.69 -6.00
C ASP A 351 -11.84 -5.18 -5.78
N LEU A 352 -11.40 -5.14 -4.51
CA LEU A 352 -10.04 -4.69 -4.16
C LEU A 352 -8.93 -5.63 -4.67
N ASN A 353 -9.19 -6.93 -4.86
CA ASN A 353 -8.19 -7.86 -5.38
C ASN A 353 -7.92 -7.59 -6.87
N SER A 354 -8.98 -7.39 -7.65
CA SER A 354 -8.90 -6.98 -9.05
C SER A 354 -8.18 -5.64 -9.17
N PHE A 355 -8.56 -4.64 -8.36
CA PHE A 355 -7.87 -3.37 -8.30
C PHE A 355 -6.38 -3.53 -7.95
N SER A 356 -6.03 -4.36 -6.95
CA SER A 356 -4.65 -4.55 -6.49
C SER A 356 -3.72 -5.10 -7.58
N ARG A 357 -4.23 -5.95 -8.47
CA ARG A 357 -3.48 -6.44 -9.64
C ARG A 357 -3.21 -5.34 -10.67
N TRP A 358 -4.15 -4.42 -10.82
CA TRP A 358 -4.11 -3.35 -11.82
C TRP A 358 -3.56 -2.02 -11.30
N LYS A 359 -3.35 -1.85 -9.98
CA LYS A 359 -3.05 -0.55 -9.35
C LYS A 359 -1.85 0.17 -9.95
N TYR A 360 -0.77 -0.55 -10.31
CA TYR A 360 0.40 0.04 -10.97
C TYR A 360 0.16 0.37 -12.46
N VAL A 361 -0.74 -0.33 -13.12
CA VAL A 361 -1.21 0.03 -14.47
C VAL A 361 -2.03 1.32 -14.40
N LEU A 362 -2.91 1.42 -13.41
CA LEU A 362 -3.75 2.62 -13.18
C LEU A 362 -2.90 3.84 -12.81
N SER A 363 -1.84 3.68 -12.00
CA SER A 363 -0.93 4.80 -11.70
C SER A 363 -0.15 5.25 -12.94
N LEU A 364 0.23 4.32 -13.83
CA LEU A 364 0.84 4.66 -15.12
C LEU A 364 -0.14 5.40 -16.04
N VAL A 365 -1.41 4.98 -16.08
CA VAL A 365 -2.48 5.63 -16.83
C VAL A 365 -2.68 7.07 -16.34
N LEU A 366 -2.74 7.27 -15.02
CA LEU A 366 -2.83 8.60 -14.42
C LEU A 366 -1.58 9.44 -14.73
N GLY A 367 -0.39 8.87 -14.64
CA GLY A 367 0.87 9.59 -14.85
C GLY A 367 1.13 10.01 -16.30
N SER A 368 0.70 9.21 -17.28
CA SER A 368 1.13 9.38 -18.68
C SER A 368 -0.01 9.51 -19.70
N GLY A 369 -1.23 9.15 -19.33
CA GLY A 369 -2.37 9.13 -20.24
C GLY A 369 -2.84 10.52 -20.68
N ASP A 370 -3.60 10.56 -21.76
CA ASP A 370 -4.25 11.78 -22.25
C ASP A 370 -5.39 12.21 -21.31
N PRO A 371 -5.46 13.49 -20.90
CA PRO A 371 -6.54 14.04 -20.08
C PRO A 371 -7.94 13.59 -20.48
N SER A 372 -8.25 13.62 -21.78
CA SER A 372 -9.59 13.30 -22.31
C SER A 372 -10.04 11.86 -22.01
N ARG A 373 -9.09 10.95 -21.78
CA ARG A 373 -9.34 9.54 -21.47
C ARG A 373 -9.15 9.25 -19.98
N VAL A 374 -8.13 9.85 -19.37
CA VAL A 374 -7.78 9.62 -17.96
C VAL A 374 -8.86 10.17 -17.03
N ASP A 375 -9.42 11.34 -17.32
CA ASP A 375 -10.36 11.99 -16.41
C ASP A 375 -11.62 11.14 -16.21
N GLY A 376 -12.13 10.48 -17.27
CA GLY A 376 -13.27 9.55 -17.16
C GLY A 376 -12.95 8.31 -16.30
N LEU A 377 -11.75 7.76 -16.44
CA LEU A 377 -11.29 6.61 -15.64
C LEU A 377 -11.13 6.99 -14.16
N MET A 378 -10.41 8.07 -13.87
CA MET A 378 -10.21 8.55 -12.51
C MET A 378 -11.51 8.96 -11.84
N SER A 379 -12.44 9.53 -12.60
CA SER A 379 -13.78 9.89 -12.11
C SER A 379 -14.57 8.66 -11.64
N LYS A 380 -14.43 7.52 -12.32
CA LYS A 380 -15.01 6.25 -11.85
C LYS A 380 -14.29 5.71 -10.61
N ILE A 381 -12.95 5.74 -10.59
CA ILE A 381 -12.15 5.25 -9.44
C ILE A 381 -12.45 6.07 -8.18
N ALA A 382 -12.47 7.40 -8.29
CA ALA A 382 -12.75 8.32 -7.18
C ALA A 382 -14.13 8.08 -6.56
N ARG A 383 -15.15 7.83 -7.40
CA ARG A 383 -16.50 7.51 -6.93
C ARG A 383 -16.61 6.13 -6.32
N TRP A 384 -15.87 5.16 -6.84
CA TRP A 384 -15.86 3.78 -6.38
C TRP A 384 -15.21 3.66 -5.00
N ASN A 385 -13.98 4.18 -4.86
CA ASN A 385 -13.22 4.08 -3.62
C ASN A 385 -12.21 5.24 -3.51
N PRO A 386 -12.51 6.27 -2.69
CA PRO A 386 -11.61 7.39 -2.42
C PRO A 386 -10.22 7.02 -1.87
N GLY A 387 -10.10 5.94 -1.09
CA GLY A 387 -8.80 5.49 -0.59
C GLY A 387 -7.90 4.93 -1.70
N ALA A 388 -8.49 4.16 -2.63
CA ALA A 388 -7.81 3.71 -3.83
C ALA A 388 -7.37 4.89 -4.74
N ALA A 389 -8.24 5.89 -4.92
CA ALA A 389 -7.91 7.10 -5.69
C ALA A 389 -6.76 7.89 -5.04
N ALA A 390 -6.80 8.07 -3.72
CA ALA A 390 -5.74 8.73 -2.95
C ALA A 390 -4.40 8.01 -3.09
N TRP A 391 -4.42 6.67 -3.01
CA TRP A 391 -3.22 5.85 -3.21
C TRP A 391 -2.64 6.03 -4.62
N LEU A 392 -3.48 6.01 -5.68
CA LEU A 392 -3.01 6.21 -7.05
C LEU A 392 -2.37 7.58 -7.28
N ILE A 393 -2.97 8.64 -6.73
CA ILE A 393 -2.44 10.01 -6.83
C ILE A 393 -1.06 10.08 -6.18
N LYS A 394 -0.91 9.51 -4.98
CA LYS A 394 0.38 9.43 -4.27
C LYS A 394 1.42 8.59 -5.00
N GLU A 395 1.03 7.44 -5.53
CA GLU A 395 1.93 6.50 -6.22
C GLU A 395 2.43 7.04 -7.57
N THR A 396 1.58 7.79 -8.30
CA THR A 396 1.95 8.37 -9.60
C THR A 396 3.21 9.22 -9.52
N SER A 397 3.38 9.98 -8.42
CA SER A 397 4.56 10.80 -8.17
C SER A 397 5.84 9.97 -7.91
N ARG A 398 5.72 8.72 -7.45
CA ARG A 398 6.86 7.81 -7.17
C ARG A 398 7.33 7.05 -8.43
N GLY A 399 6.40 6.74 -9.34
CA GLY A 399 6.65 5.89 -10.50
C GLY A 399 7.67 6.41 -11.52
N GLY A 400 7.88 7.73 -11.61
CA GLY A 400 8.86 8.35 -12.53
C GLY A 400 8.59 8.15 -14.03
N LEU A 401 7.36 7.78 -14.40
CA LEU A 401 6.86 7.70 -15.79
C LEU A 401 5.84 8.81 -16.08
N VAL A 402 5.85 9.87 -15.27
CA VAL A 402 4.93 10.99 -15.38
C VAL A 402 5.25 11.79 -16.64
N ARG A 403 4.24 12.03 -17.48
CA ARG A 403 4.35 13.08 -18.51
C ARG A 403 4.13 14.42 -17.83
N ASN A 404 5.09 15.31 -17.97
CA ASN A 404 4.94 16.67 -17.45
C ASN A 404 4.00 17.49 -18.33
N ARG A 405 3.44 18.55 -17.76
CA ARG A 405 2.73 19.57 -18.52
C ARG A 405 3.65 20.22 -19.56
N SER A 406 3.08 20.67 -20.67
CA SER A 406 3.82 21.49 -21.65
C SER A 406 4.32 22.77 -20.98
N THR A 407 5.54 23.18 -21.34
CA THR A 407 6.10 24.49 -20.97
C THR A 407 5.60 25.62 -21.87
N GLU A 408 5.01 25.29 -23.03
CA GLU A 408 4.31 26.27 -23.86
C GLU A 408 3.02 26.69 -23.16
N TYR A 409 3.04 27.89 -22.59
CA TYR A 409 1.95 28.42 -21.78
C TYR A 409 0.81 28.91 -22.68
N ASN A 410 -0.08 28.00 -23.08
CA ASN A 410 -1.40 28.35 -23.61
C ASN A 410 -2.47 27.89 -22.62
N PHE A 411 -2.79 28.74 -21.66
CA PHE A 411 -3.72 28.40 -20.59
C PHE A 411 -5.16 28.47 -21.08
N ASP A 412 -5.76 27.30 -21.31
CA ASP A 412 -7.19 27.15 -21.53
C ASP A 412 -7.92 27.05 -20.18
N TRP A 413 -8.42 28.20 -19.71
CA TRP A 413 -9.12 28.30 -18.43
C TRP A 413 -10.42 27.48 -18.42
N LEU A 414 -11.12 27.37 -19.56
CA LEU A 414 -12.40 26.68 -19.65
C LEU A 414 -12.19 25.18 -19.54
N THR A 415 -11.28 24.61 -20.34
CA THR A 415 -10.94 23.19 -20.23
C THR A 415 -10.36 22.88 -18.85
N THR A 416 -9.46 23.71 -18.34
CA THR A 416 -8.87 23.49 -17.01
C THR A 416 -9.92 23.52 -15.91
N GLY A 417 -10.81 24.52 -15.90
CA GLY A 417 -11.87 24.62 -14.91
C GLY A 417 -12.86 23.47 -14.97
N ASN A 418 -13.23 23.00 -16.17
CA ASN A 418 -14.08 21.82 -16.32
C ASN A 418 -13.42 20.57 -15.74
N ARG A 419 -12.11 20.39 -15.95
CA ARG A 419 -11.36 19.26 -15.39
C ARG A 419 -11.26 19.33 -13.86
N ILE A 420 -11.00 20.51 -13.29
CA ILE A 420 -10.98 20.68 -11.82
C ILE A 420 -12.36 20.39 -11.24
N ARG A 421 -13.43 20.92 -11.83
CA ARG A 421 -14.81 20.64 -11.39
C ARG A 421 -15.12 19.16 -11.43
N LEU A 422 -14.76 18.47 -12.51
CA LEU A 422 -14.96 17.03 -12.63
C LEU A 422 -14.22 16.27 -11.53
N ALA A 423 -12.95 16.61 -11.28
CA ALA A 423 -12.14 15.97 -10.26
C ALA A 423 -12.73 16.19 -8.85
N VAL A 424 -13.05 17.45 -8.50
CA VAL A 424 -13.67 17.79 -7.21
C VAL A 424 -15.02 17.11 -7.04
N ALA A 425 -15.92 17.20 -8.02
CA ALA A 425 -17.23 16.56 -7.97
C ALA A 425 -17.13 15.04 -7.78
N SER A 426 -16.20 14.39 -8.48
CA SER A 426 -16.01 12.93 -8.39
C SER A 426 -15.47 12.50 -7.03
N LEU A 427 -14.54 13.26 -6.46
CA LEU A 427 -13.99 13.00 -5.13
C LEU A 427 -15.02 13.27 -4.03
N LEU A 428 -15.80 14.37 -4.13
CA LEU A 428 -16.87 14.68 -3.18
C LEU A 428 -17.96 13.58 -3.20
N ASP A 429 -18.40 13.13 -4.37
CA ASP A 429 -19.35 12.02 -4.50
C ASP A 429 -18.79 10.73 -3.89
N GLY A 430 -17.52 10.41 -4.17
CA GLY A 430 -16.84 9.27 -3.57
C GLY A 430 -16.74 9.33 -2.04
N LEU A 431 -16.42 10.50 -1.49
CA LEU A 431 -16.32 10.75 -0.05
C LEU A 431 -17.66 10.62 0.67
N GLY A 432 -18.78 10.74 -0.04
CA GLY A 432 -20.11 10.61 0.53
C GLY A 432 -20.35 11.65 1.62
N PRO A 433 -20.76 11.27 2.84
CA PRO A 433 -21.07 12.22 3.93
C PRO A 433 -19.90 13.14 4.32
N LEU A 434 -18.65 12.70 4.18
CA LEU A 434 -17.48 13.57 4.41
C LEU A 434 -17.41 14.77 3.46
N SER A 435 -18.11 14.73 2.32
CA SER A 435 -18.15 15.86 1.39
C SER A 435 -18.75 17.13 2.00
N ALA A 436 -19.59 17.01 3.04
CA ALA A 436 -20.12 18.16 3.78
C ALA A 436 -19.03 19.01 4.47
N ALA A 437 -17.81 18.47 4.60
CA ALA A 437 -16.66 19.21 5.11
C ALA A 437 -16.06 20.18 4.08
N PHE A 438 -16.43 20.07 2.80
CA PHE A 438 -16.03 20.99 1.75
C PHE A 438 -16.51 22.40 2.06
N ASN A 439 -15.60 23.38 2.08
CA ASN A 439 -15.89 24.71 2.63
C ASN A 439 -17.07 25.41 1.96
N PRO A 440 -17.22 25.39 0.62
CA PRO A 440 -18.41 25.95 -0.03
C PRO A 440 -19.73 25.37 0.48
N PHE A 441 -19.79 24.06 0.74
CA PHE A 441 -21.00 23.44 1.30
C PHE A 441 -21.20 23.86 2.75
N ARG A 442 -20.14 23.76 3.56
CA ARG A 442 -20.22 24.01 5.00
C ARG A 442 -20.66 25.43 5.34
N VAL A 443 -20.16 26.42 4.61
CA VAL A 443 -20.43 27.84 4.91
C VAL A 443 -21.79 28.27 4.38
N THR A 444 -22.25 27.73 3.25
CA THR A 444 -23.49 28.17 2.60
C THR A 444 -24.71 27.32 2.97
N GLY A 445 -24.50 26.08 3.40
CA GLY A 445 -25.56 25.07 3.56
C GLY A 445 -26.09 24.50 2.25
N ILE A 446 -25.45 24.80 1.10
CA ILE A 446 -25.83 24.27 -0.22
C ILE A 446 -24.97 23.05 -0.52
N GLU A 447 -25.57 21.87 -0.60
CA GLU A 447 -24.87 20.60 -0.91
C GLU A 447 -24.87 20.24 -2.39
N GLU A 448 -25.69 20.91 -3.20
CA GLU A 448 -25.75 20.70 -4.65
C GLU A 448 -24.54 21.35 -5.34
N PHE A 449 -23.54 20.54 -5.70
CA PHE A 449 -22.30 21.00 -6.35
C PHE A 449 -22.54 21.81 -7.64
N ASP A 450 -23.59 21.47 -8.40
CA ASP A 450 -23.93 22.15 -9.66
C ASP A 450 -24.39 23.60 -9.46
N ARG A 451 -24.76 23.99 -8.23
CA ARG A 451 -25.07 25.38 -7.88
C ARG A 451 -23.84 26.25 -7.67
N PHE A 452 -22.65 25.67 -7.69
CA PHE A 452 -21.40 26.42 -7.62
C PHE A 452 -20.80 26.57 -9.01
N SER A 453 -20.26 27.75 -9.30
CA SER A 453 -19.39 28.05 -10.44
C SER A 453 -17.93 28.09 -10.00
N LEU A 454 -17.02 27.74 -10.90
CA LEU A 454 -15.58 27.81 -10.64
C LEU A 454 -14.92 28.85 -11.55
N ALA A 455 -14.44 29.94 -10.97
CA ALA A 455 -13.56 30.87 -11.68
C ALA A 455 -12.11 30.40 -11.52
N VAL A 456 -11.40 30.21 -12.65
CA VAL A 456 -10.01 29.72 -12.63
C VAL A 456 -9.06 30.69 -13.32
N GLN A 457 -7.90 30.89 -12.70
CA GLN A 457 -6.75 31.50 -13.34
C GLN A 457 -5.50 30.72 -12.96
N ALA A 458 -4.77 30.21 -13.94
CA ALA A 458 -3.41 29.73 -13.71
C ALA A 458 -2.40 30.86 -13.94
N GLY A 459 -1.30 30.78 -13.21
CA GLY A 459 -0.02 31.37 -13.55
C GLY A 459 0.99 30.26 -13.89
N PRO A 460 2.28 30.60 -14.08
CA PRO A 460 3.31 29.64 -14.47
C PRO A 460 3.58 28.55 -13.43
N ASP A 461 3.38 28.84 -12.15
CA ASP A 461 3.72 27.95 -11.02
C ASP A 461 2.55 27.74 -10.03
N ARG A 462 1.45 28.48 -10.19
CA ARG A 462 0.30 28.46 -9.27
C ARG A 462 -1.01 28.49 -10.02
N ILE A 463 -2.06 28.08 -9.34
CA ILE A 463 -3.43 28.23 -9.81
C ILE A 463 -4.30 28.81 -8.70
N ASN A 464 -5.15 29.75 -9.10
CA ASN A 464 -6.16 30.38 -8.30
C ASN A 464 -7.50 29.79 -8.73
N ALA A 465 -8.20 29.18 -7.79
CA ALA A 465 -9.54 28.63 -7.94
C ALA A 465 -10.47 29.39 -7.02
N THR A 466 -11.53 30.00 -7.57
CA THR A 466 -12.54 30.70 -6.77
C THR A 466 -13.90 30.07 -7.02
N TRP A 467 -14.48 29.49 -5.97
CA TRP A 467 -15.85 28.96 -6.00
C TRP A 467 -16.83 30.09 -5.73
N LEU A 468 -17.86 30.18 -6.56
CA LEU A 468 -18.92 31.20 -6.51
C LEU A 468 -20.27 30.50 -6.50
N ILE A 469 -21.26 31.05 -5.80
CA ILE A 469 -22.64 30.56 -5.95
C ILE A 469 -23.18 31.07 -7.28
N ALA A 470 -23.56 30.15 -8.18
CA ALA A 470 -23.88 30.45 -9.57
C ALA A 470 -25.12 31.35 -9.68
N ASP A 471 -26.13 31.08 -8.88
CA ASP A 471 -27.48 31.65 -8.96
C ASP A 471 -27.80 32.65 -7.83
N GLU A 472 -26.81 33.05 -7.03
CA GLU A 472 -27.01 33.95 -5.87
C GLU A 472 -27.54 35.33 -6.25
N VAL A 473 -27.19 35.83 -7.44
CA VAL A 473 -27.70 37.10 -7.97
C VAL A 473 -28.83 36.83 -8.96
N PRO A 474 -30.08 37.24 -8.65
CA PRO A 474 -31.21 37.06 -9.56
C PRO A 474 -30.98 37.75 -10.91
N GLY A 475 -31.27 37.04 -12.01
CA GLY A 475 -31.16 37.57 -13.37
C GLY A 475 -29.75 37.59 -13.97
N ALA A 476 -28.74 37.13 -13.23
CA ALA A 476 -27.36 37.04 -13.70
C ALA A 476 -26.69 35.71 -13.29
N PRO A 477 -27.20 34.53 -13.69
CA PRO A 477 -26.56 33.26 -13.34
C PRO A 477 -25.17 33.14 -13.99
N LEU A 478 -24.24 32.51 -13.28
CA LEU A 478 -22.91 32.18 -13.80
C LEU A 478 -22.94 30.82 -14.53
N ASN A 479 -22.01 30.63 -15.46
CA ASN A 479 -21.73 29.34 -16.07
C ASN A 479 -21.02 28.42 -15.07
N ALA A 480 -20.94 27.12 -15.36
CA ALA A 480 -20.22 26.17 -14.52
C ALA A 480 -18.75 26.57 -14.28
N VAL A 481 -18.11 27.16 -15.30
CA VAL A 481 -16.74 27.66 -15.24
C VAL A 481 -16.71 29.09 -15.76
N GLU A 482 -15.94 29.94 -15.08
CA GLU A 482 -15.74 31.35 -15.42
C GLU A 482 -14.24 31.68 -15.56
N ASP A 483 -13.92 32.74 -16.31
CA ASP A 483 -12.56 33.27 -16.40
C ASP A 483 -12.29 34.20 -15.20
N ALA A 484 -11.37 33.82 -14.31
CA ALA A 484 -11.06 34.64 -13.14
C ALA A 484 -10.32 35.95 -13.48
N SER A 485 -9.90 36.15 -14.74
CA SER A 485 -9.38 37.44 -15.23
C SER A 485 -10.45 38.52 -15.28
N ASN A 486 -11.73 38.13 -15.33
CA ASN A 486 -12.86 39.06 -15.31
C ASN A 486 -13.04 39.64 -13.90
N ARG A 487 -12.44 40.81 -13.67
CA ARG A 487 -12.46 41.51 -12.38
C ARG A 487 -13.88 41.83 -11.90
N GLU A 488 -14.86 42.00 -12.78
CA GLU A 488 -16.25 42.26 -12.37
C GLU A 488 -16.85 41.09 -11.58
N LEU A 489 -16.38 39.85 -11.82
CA LEU A 489 -16.79 38.67 -11.06
C LEU A 489 -16.30 38.68 -9.61
N LEU A 490 -15.12 39.25 -9.34
CA LEU A 490 -14.44 39.18 -8.05
C LEU A 490 -14.55 40.47 -7.22
N THR A 491 -14.65 41.63 -7.87
CA THR A 491 -14.68 42.94 -7.20
C THR A 491 -16.01 43.67 -7.32
N GLY A 492 -16.92 43.21 -8.20
CA GLY A 492 -18.12 43.95 -8.60
C GLY A 492 -19.45 43.46 -8.04
N MET A 493 -19.52 42.31 -7.37
CA MET A 493 -20.80 41.70 -6.98
C MET A 493 -20.88 41.31 -5.50
N ASN A 494 -22.08 41.48 -4.91
CA ASN A 494 -22.51 40.91 -3.63
C ASN A 494 -22.65 39.37 -3.74
N ARG A 495 -21.55 38.67 -4.03
CA ARG A 495 -21.54 37.21 -4.07
C ARG A 495 -20.65 36.62 -2.99
N SER A 496 -21.09 35.50 -2.46
CA SER A 496 -20.30 34.63 -1.61
C SER A 496 -19.24 33.94 -2.47
N PHE A 497 -17.98 34.02 -2.05
CA PHE A 497 -16.87 33.42 -2.77
C PHE A 497 -15.88 32.71 -1.84
N PHE A 498 -15.28 31.64 -2.35
CA PHE A 498 -14.29 30.84 -1.63
C PHE A 498 -13.05 30.70 -2.49
N MET A 499 -11.97 31.38 -2.10
CA MET A 499 -10.75 31.43 -2.87
C MET A 499 -9.72 30.45 -2.32
N GLN A 500 -9.12 29.66 -3.22
CA GLN A 500 -8.05 28.73 -2.93
C GLN A 500 -6.91 28.95 -3.91
N GLN A 501 -5.68 28.87 -3.39
CA GLN A 501 -4.47 28.96 -4.20
C GLN A 501 -3.56 27.78 -3.86
N PHE A 502 -3.04 27.12 -4.88
CA PHE A 502 -2.11 26.02 -4.69
C PHE A 502 -1.03 26.00 -5.79
N PRO A 503 0.16 25.44 -5.48
CA PRO A 503 1.20 25.24 -6.48
C PRO A 503 0.68 24.31 -7.57
N LEU A 504 0.98 24.63 -8.83
CA LEU A 504 0.58 23.84 -9.98
C LEU A 504 1.52 22.62 -10.10
N PRO A 505 1.06 21.38 -9.88
CA PRO A 505 1.92 20.20 -9.97
C PRO A 505 2.49 20.02 -11.39
N PRO A 506 3.69 19.42 -11.53
CA PRO A 506 4.35 19.28 -12.83
C PRO A 506 3.68 18.26 -13.75
N SER A 507 2.90 17.32 -13.22
CA SER A 507 2.28 16.23 -13.97
C SER A 507 1.20 16.71 -14.95
N ARG A 508 0.93 15.96 -16.03
CA ARG A 508 -0.10 16.29 -17.03
C ARG A 508 -1.53 16.20 -16.49
N ASN A 509 -1.77 15.29 -15.55
CA ASN A 509 -3.07 15.04 -14.92
C ASN A 509 -3.14 15.61 -13.49
N TRP A 510 -2.43 16.71 -13.26
CA TRP A 510 -2.30 17.40 -11.97
C TRP A 510 -3.62 17.81 -11.31
N VAL A 511 -4.71 17.94 -12.07
CA VAL A 511 -6.04 18.34 -11.58
C VAL A 511 -6.56 17.44 -10.46
N TRP A 512 -6.21 16.15 -10.48
CA TRP A 512 -6.60 15.18 -9.45
C TRP A 512 -5.85 15.39 -8.14
N GLU A 513 -4.53 15.63 -8.21
CA GLU A 513 -3.71 15.98 -7.03
C GLU A 513 -4.15 17.33 -6.43
N ALA A 514 -4.43 18.30 -7.28
CA ALA A 514 -4.95 19.61 -6.90
C ALA A 514 -6.31 19.52 -6.17
N ALA A 515 -7.27 18.81 -6.76
CA ALA A 515 -8.60 18.61 -6.17
C ALA A 515 -8.51 17.92 -4.81
N MET A 516 -7.66 16.88 -4.69
CA MET A 516 -7.44 16.19 -3.41
C MET A 516 -6.84 17.12 -2.35
N LYS A 517 -5.88 17.98 -2.69
CA LYS A 517 -5.29 18.95 -1.75
C LYS A 517 -6.32 19.98 -1.25
N VAL A 518 -7.16 20.48 -2.15
CA VAL A 518 -8.26 21.39 -1.82
C VAL A 518 -9.20 20.75 -0.80
N ILE A 519 -9.69 19.55 -1.11
CA ILE A 519 -10.63 18.84 -0.25
C ILE A 519 -9.96 18.45 1.08
N SER A 520 -8.70 18.03 1.05
CA SER A 520 -7.94 17.63 2.25
C SER A 520 -7.77 18.79 3.24
N SER A 521 -7.52 20.01 2.75
CA SER A 521 -7.45 21.21 3.59
C SER A 521 -8.79 21.52 4.26
N ASP A 522 -9.88 21.47 3.50
CA ASP A 522 -11.23 21.74 4.00
C ASP A 522 -11.67 20.66 5.00
N LEU A 523 -11.43 19.39 4.66
CA LEU A 523 -11.72 18.24 5.51
C LEU A 523 -10.94 18.32 6.82
N SER A 524 -9.64 18.62 6.78
CA SER A 524 -8.83 18.79 8.00
C SER A 524 -9.40 19.83 8.96
N SER A 525 -10.05 20.87 8.43
CA SER A 525 -10.60 21.97 9.24
C SER A 525 -12.00 21.66 9.80
N ASN A 526 -12.82 20.93 9.04
CA ASN A 526 -14.24 20.72 9.33
C ASN A 526 -14.59 19.29 9.76
N PHE A 527 -13.63 18.37 9.76
CA PHE A 527 -13.82 16.93 10.00
C PHE A 527 -14.67 16.64 11.24
N THR A 528 -14.26 17.12 12.41
CA THR A 528 -14.88 16.75 13.68
C THR A 528 -16.37 17.08 13.72
N ALA A 529 -16.77 18.25 13.23
CA ALA A 529 -18.18 18.65 13.18
C ALA A 529 -18.99 17.72 12.26
N VAL A 530 -18.49 17.47 11.04
CA VAL A 530 -19.18 16.65 10.05
C VAL A 530 -19.27 15.19 10.50
N ALA A 531 -18.19 14.65 11.06
CA ALA A 531 -18.15 13.27 11.50
C ALA A 531 -19.06 13.03 12.72
N VAL A 532 -19.13 13.97 13.67
CA VAL A 532 -20.08 13.89 14.80
C VAL A 532 -21.52 14.01 14.32
N ASP A 533 -21.83 14.96 13.44
CA ASP A 533 -23.18 15.16 12.89
C ASP A 533 -23.66 13.87 12.17
N ALA A 534 -22.81 13.29 11.33
CA ALA A 534 -23.13 12.05 10.62
C ALA A 534 -23.23 10.83 11.54
N ALA A 535 -22.33 10.70 12.53
CA ALA A 535 -22.35 9.57 13.47
C ALA A 535 -23.55 9.59 14.42
N THR A 536 -24.01 10.78 14.82
CA THR A 536 -25.16 10.95 15.74
C THR A 536 -26.52 10.91 15.04
N ALA A 537 -26.54 10.99 13.70
CA ALA A 537 -27.76 10.83 12.90
C ALA A 537 -28.32 9.40 12.91
N VAL A 538 -27.50 8.40 13.25
CA VAL A 538 -27.87 6.98 13.32
C VAL A 538 -27.96 6.53 14.77
N ASP A 539 -28.92 5.67 15.09
CA ASP A 539 -29.02 5.06 16.43
C ASP A 539 -27.79 4.20 16.71
N GLY A 540 -27.15 4.42 17.87
CA GLY A 540 -25.95 3.69 18.29
C GLY A 540 -25.20 4.43 19.39
N ILE A 541 -23.91 4.10 19.55
CA ILE A 541 -23.08 4.58 20.68
C ILE A 541 -22.83 6.08 20.59
N ALA A 542 -22.52 6.59 19.38
CA ALA A 542 -22.29 8.02 19.15
C ALA A 542 -23.48 8.87 19.63
N ARG A 543 -24.70 8.49 19.22
CA ARG A 543 -25.93 9.18 19.63
C ARG A 543 -26.20 9.05 21.13
N ALA A 544 -26.01 7.86 21.70
CA ALA A 544 -26.22 7.63 23.13
C ALA A 544 -25.28 8.48 24.00
N GLU A 545 -24.00 8.57 23.63
CA GLU A 545 -23.03 9.44 24.31
C GLU A 545 -23.39 10.92 24.19
N GLN A 546 -23.83 11.37 23.00
CA GLN A 546 -24.23 12.76 22.77
C GLN A 546 -25.49 13.13 23.58
N GLU A 547 -26.48 12.25 23.64
CA GLU A 547 -27.69 12.44 24.45
C GLU A 547 -27.35 12.47 25.95
N SER A 548 -26.47 11.58 26.41
CA SER A 548 -25.98 11.57 27.79
C SER A 548 -25.18 12.83 28.15
N ALA A 549 -24.32 13.31 27.24
CA ALA A 549 -23.57 14.56 27.41
C ALA A 549 -24.51 15.77 27.50
N ARG A 550 -25.55 15.82 26.64
CA ARG A 550 -26.58 16.87 26.68
C ARG A 550 -27.36 16.85 27.98
N GLN A 551 -27.73 15.68 28.49
CA GLN A 551 -28.45 15.56 29.76
C GLN A 551 -27.59 16.04 30.95
N ARG A 552 -26.30 15.71 31.00
CA ARG A 552 -25.38 16.18 32.06
C ARG A 552 -25.20 17.70 32.08
N ARG A 553 -25.34 18.38 30.94
CA ARG A 553 -25.35 19.85 30.90
C ARG A 553 -26.61 20.45 31.52
N LEU A 554 -27.73 19.75 31.41
CA LEU A 554 -29.01 20.21 31.95
C LEU A 554 -29.18 19.85 33.44
N GLN A 555 -28.57 18.75 33.87
CA GLN A 555 -28.53 18.30 35.26
C GLN A 555 -27.08 17.97 35.63
N PRO A 556 -26.33 18.93 36.18
CA PRO A 556 -24.96 18.70 36.65
C PRO A 556 -24.95 17.57 37.69
N TYR A 557 -23.99 16.67 37.56
CA TYR A 557 -23.80 15.53 38.45
C TYR A 557 -23.74 15.96 39.92
N ASP A 558 -24.55 15.32 40.77
CA ASP A 558 -24.48 15.46 42.24
C ASP A 558 -23.54 14.38 42.79
N PRO A 559 -22.30 14.73 43.19
CA PRO A 559 -21.32 13.77 43.71
C PRO A 559 -21.74 13.12 45.04
N SER A 560 -22.79 13.60 45.69
CA SER A 560 -23.28 13.09 46.97
C SER A 560 -24.42 12.07 46.87
N ALA A 561 -24.94 11.81 45.66
CA ALA A 561 -26.02 10.86 45.41
C ALA A 561 -25.54 9.71 44.49
N PRO A 562 -25.04 8.59 45.05
CA PRO A 562 -24.75 7.40 44.26
C PRO A 562 -26.06 6.80 43.74
N GLY A 563 -26.34 6.97 42.44
CA GLY A 563 -27.51 6.39 41.81
C GLY A 563 -27.95 7.03 40.48
N ARG A 564 -27.67 6.31 39.38
CA ARG A 564 -28.33 6.33 38.07
C ARG A 564 -28.36 7.68 37.36
N SER A 565 -27.18 8.12 36.93
CA SER A 565 -27.12 8.92 35.71
C SER A 565 -27.22 8.02 34.47
N THR A 566 -27.79 8.51 33.36
CA THR A 566 -27.80 7.81 32.07
C THR A 566 -26.40 7.50 31.53
N TYR A 567 -25.38 8.17 32.05
CA TYR A 567 -23.99 7.87 31.76
C TYR A 567 -23.50 6.59 32.47
N GLU A 568 -24.00 6.32 33.68
CA GLU A 568 -23.73 5.07 34.41
C GLU A 568 -24.40 3.85 33.77
N ASP A 569 -25.48 4.07 33.02
CA ASP A 569 -26.12 3.04 32.18
C ASP A 569 -25.25 2.66 30.97
N LEU A 570 -24.41 3.58 30.47
CA LEU A 570 -23.47 3.33 29.37
C LEU A 570 -22.14 2.76 29.87
N TYR A 571 -21.61 3.33 30.95
CA TYR A 571 -20.30 2.95 31.48
C TYR A 571 -20.33 2.84 33.01
N PRO A 572 -19.70 1.81 33.61
CA PRO A 572 -19.59 1.69 35.06
C PRO A 572 -19.12 2.99 35.74
N GLY A 573 -19.91 3.47 36.70
CA GLY A 573 -19.62 4.65 37.52
C GLY A 573 -18.63 4.37 38.67
N PRO A 574 -18.22 5.40 39.43
CA PRO A 574 -17.33 5.23 40.58
C PRO A 574 -18.00 4.42 41.70
N ASP A 575 -17.24 3.54 42.35
CA ASP A 575 -17.69 2.65 43.43
C ASP A 575 -17.10 3.01 44.81
N ARG A 576 -16.27 4.06 44.87
CA ARG A 576 -15.67 4.57 46.12
C ARG A 576 -16.09 6.02 46.35
N PRO A 577 -16.18 6.46 47.61
CA PRO A 577 -16.41 7.87 47.93
C PRO A 577 -15.18 8.70 47.52
N PRO A 578 -15.37 9.94 47.05
CA PRO A 578 -14.26 10.81 46.66
C PRO A 578 -13.26 10.97 47.82
N VAL A 579 -11.97 10.97 47.48
CA VAL A 579 -10.86 11.04 48.46
C VAL A 579 -10.77 12.43 49.13
N VAL A 580 -11.42 13.45 48.57
CA VAL A 580 -11.42 14.84 49.09
C VAL A 580 -12.86 15.37 49.13
N GLU A 581 -13.25 16.03 50.23
CA GLU A 581 -14.59 16.63 50.42
C GLU A 581 -14.92 17.73 49.39
N ASP A 582 -13.92 18.27 48.68
CA ASP A 582 -14.07 19.29 47.62
C ASP A 582 -14.37 18.73 46.22
N GLY A 583 -14.70 17.45 46.09
CA GLY A 583 -15.33 16.90 44.88
C GLY A 583 -14.43 16.78 43.64
N SER A 584 -13.10 16.73 43.79
CA SER A 584 -12.22 16.89 42.62
C SER A 584 -11.99 15.65 41.75
N TRP A 585 -12.20 14.41 42.21
CA TRP A 585 -12.02 13.22 41.34
C TRP A 585 -12.91 12.01 41.70
N PRO A 586 -13.54 11.35 40.71
CA PRO A 586 -14.26 10.09 40.92
C PRO A 586 -13.29 8.96 41.25
N THR A 587 -13.55 8.24 42.34
CA THR A 587 -12.68 7.17 42.83
C THR A 587 -13.23 5.80 42.44
N PHE A 588 -12.37 4.99 41.81
CA PHE A 588 -12.69 3.64 41.36
C PHE A 588 -11.83 2.62 42.11
N SER A 589 -12.40 1.47 42.45
CA SER A 589 -11.61 0.27 42.68
C SER A 589 -11.00 -0.21 41.36
N THR A 590 -9.88 -0.91 41.44
CA THR A 590 -9.18 -1.45 40.27
C THR A 590 -10.08 -2.29 39.37
N ASN A 591 -10.99 -3.09 39.95
CA ASN A 591 -11.92 -3.92 39.20
C ASN A 591 -12.99 -3.10 38.46
N VAL A 592 -13.53 -2.05 39.09
CA VAL A 592 -14.53 -1.18 38.45
C VAL A 592 -13.87 -0.31 37.39
N LEU A 593 -12.65 0.16 37.63
CA LEU A 593 -11.85 0.86 36.61
C LEU A 593 -11.59 -0.03 35.39
N LEU A 594 -11.17 -1.27 35.59
CA LEU A 594 -11.02 -2.25 34.49
C LEU A 594 -12.32 -2.45 33.74
N SER A 595 -13.43 -2.64 34.46
CA SER A 595 -14.75 -2.86 33.87
C SER A 595 -15.17 -1.66 33.03
N ARG A 596 -14.91 -0.44 33.53
CA ARG A 596 -15.16 0.82 32.84
C ARG A 596 -14.32 0.95 31.57
N VAL A 597 -13.01 0.77 31.67
CA VAL A 597 -12.08 0.82 30.52
C VAL A 597 -12.51 -0.20 29.46
N THR A 598 -12.81 -1.43 29.86
CA THR A 598 -13.28 -2.50 28.96
C THR A 598 -14.57 -2.11 28.24
N ALA A 599 -15.54 -1.53 28.96
CA ALA A 599 -16.80 -1.07 28.37
C ALA A 599 -16.59 0.08 27.38
N ILE A 600 -15.72 1.04 27.70
CA ILE A 600 -15.38 2.16 26.83
C ILE A 600 -14.66 1.68 25.56
N VAL A 601 -13.66 0.80 25.67
CA VAL A 601 -12.96 0.25 24.49
C VAL A 601 -13.91 -0.55 23.60
N ARG A 602 -14.89 -1.26 24.19
CA ARG A 602 -15.94 -1.95 23.43
C ARG A 602 -16.79 -0.97 22.67
N ALA A 603 -17.29 0.04 23.38
CA ALA A 603 -18.09 1.07 22.79
C ALA A 603 -17.31 1.85 21.72
N GLN A 604 -16.02 2.14 21.91
CA GLN A 604 -15.15 2.75 20.91
C GLN A 604 -15.06 1.89 19.65
N THR A 605 -14.82 0.59 19.79
CA THR A 605 -14.67 -0.34 18.66
C THR A 605 -15.95 -0.43 17.85
N ASP A 606 -17.09 -0.58 18.52
CA ASP A 606 -18.41 -0.63 17.90
C ASP A 606 -18.79 0.73 17.28
N CYS A 607 -18.47 1.84 17.97
CA CYS A 607 -18.68 3.19 17.48
C CYS A 607 -17.83 3.48 16.26
N TYR A 608 -16.57 3.01 16.20
CA TYR A 608 -15.72 3.20 15.04
C TYR A 608 -16.27 2.48 13.80
N LEU A 609 -16.79 1.26 13.96
CA LEU A 609 -17.51 0.57 12.88
C LEU A 609 -18.73 1.37 12.41
N GLN A 610 -19.56 1.81 13.35
CA GLN A 610 -20.73 2.65 13.07
C GLN A 610 -20.33 3.93 12.32
N VAL A 611 -19.32 4.65 12.81
CA VAL A 611 -18.80 5.87 12.22
C VAL A 611 -18.29 5.59 10.80
N CYS A 612 -17.51 4.54 10.57
CA CYS A 612 -17.03 4.20 9.24
C CYS A 612 -18.17 3.95 8.25
N ASP A 613 -19.18 3.18 8.67
CA ASP A 613 -20.34 2.85 7.84
C ASP A 613 -21.20 4.09 7.55
N SER A 614 -21.30 5.02 8.51
CA SER A 614 -22.06 6.27 8.36
C SER A 614 -21.30 7.37 7.63
N VAL A 615 -19.98 7.44 7.74
CA VAL A 615 -19.16 8.59 7.32
C VAL A 615 -18.36 8.29 6.05
N ALA A 616 -17.85 7.06 5.91
CA ALA A 616 -16.98 6.64 4.82
C ALA A 616 -17.43 5.31 4.16
N PRO A 617 -18.72 5.18 3.74
CA PRO A 617 -19.31 3.90 3.32
C PRO A 617 -18.63 3.27 2.09
N ARG A 618 -17.96 4.06 1.24
CA ARG A 618 -17.39 3.58 -0.03
C ARG A 618 -15.95 3.12 0.04
N PHE A 619 -15.24 3.35 1.14
CA PHE A 619 -13.81 3.05 1.21
C PHE A 619 -13.33 2.55 2.57
N GLY A 620 -14.25 2.02 3.39
CA GLY A 620 -13.94 1.40 4.68
C GLY A 620 -12.83 0.33 4.61
N ASP A 621 -12.81 -0.51 3.58
CA ASP A 621 -11.75 -1.53 3.41
C ASP A 621 -10.37 -0.97 3.06
N THR A 622 -10.27 0.34 2.79
CA THR A 622 -9.00 1.04 2.57
C THR A 622 -8.63 1.97 3.73
N LEU A 623 -9.40 1.96 4.82
CA LEU A 623 -9.03 2.58 6.09
C LEU A 623 -8.19 1.58 6.90
N ALA A 624 -7.11 2.06 7.54
CA ALA A 624 -6.12 1.18 8.17
C ALA A 624 -6.67 0.41 9.39
N HIS A 625 -7.57 1.00 10.19
CA HIS A 625 -8.15 0.30 11.33
C HIS A 625 -9.31 -0.61 10.90
N ARG A 626 -10.27 -0.11 10.11
CA ARG A 626 -11.40 -0.88 9.58
C ARG A 626 -10.93 -2.06 8.74
N GLY A 627 -9.88 -1.85 7.97
CA GLY A 627 -9.23 -2.84 7.13
C GLY A 627 -8.50 -3.97 7.90
N LEU A 628 -8.27 -3.80 9.21
CA LEU A 628 -7.76 -4.85 10.11
C LEU A 628 -8.86 -5.60 10.86
N MET A 629 -10.06 -5.05 10.94
CA MET A 629 -11.16 -5.67 11.70
C MET A 629 -11.70 -6.93 10.99
N PRO A 630 -12.09 -7.99 11.76
CA PRO A 630 -12.11 -8.02 13.21
C PRO A 630 -10.74 -8.26 13.85
N PHE A 631 -10.50 -7.61 15.00
CA PHE A 631 -9.28 -7.75 15.80
C PHE A 631 -9.55 -8.06 17.27
N GLU A 632 -8.50 -8.47 17.98
CA GLU A 632 -8.40 -8.43 19.44
C GLU A 632 -7.67 -7.15 19.87
N PHE A 633 -8.34 -6.35 20.71
CA PHE A 633 -7.71 -5.23 21.43
C PHE A 633 -6.92 -5.81 22.61
N TYR A 634 -5.62 -6.01 22.42
CA TYR A 634 -4.74 -6.63 23.38
C TYR A 634 -4.00 -5.55 24.18
N ALA A 635 -4.29 -5.43 25.49
CA ALA A 635 -3.78 -4.32 26.29
C ALA A 635 -3.36 -4.69 27.72
N SER A 636 -2.51 -3.82 28.29
CA SER A 636 -2.14 -3.77 29.71
C SER A 636 -2.45 -2.39 30.28
N LEU A 637 -3.25 -2.34 31.34
CA LEU A 637 -3.60 -1.14 32.10
C LEU A 637 -2.78 -1.10 33.39
N HIS A 638 -2.02 -0.04 33.61
CA HIS A 638 -1.28 0.18 34.86
C HIS A 638 -2.02 1.22 35.70
N VAL A 639 -2.31 0.89 36.94
CA VAL A 639 -3.02 1.75 37.90
C VAL A 639 -2.18 1.84 39.16
N LYS A 640 -1.53 2.98 39.40
CA LYS A 640 -0.84 3.25 40.67
C LYS A 640 -1.82 3.85 41.70
N PRO A 641 -1.97 3.27 42.91
CA PRO A 641 -2.73 3.93 43.96
C PRO A 641 -2.02 5.22 44.42
N PRO A 642 -2.74 6.26 44.86
CA PRO A 642 -2.12 7.42 45.48
C PRO A 642 -1.43 7.00 46.78
N GLU A 643 -0.14 7.29 46.95
CA GLU A 643 0.56 7.08 48.22
C GLU A 643 0.07 8.12 49.25
N PHE A 644 -0.18 7.67 50.48
CA PHE A 644 -0.66 8.51 51.58
C PHE A 644 0.36 9.62 51.89
N GLY A 645 -0.01 10.88 51.63
CA GLY A 645 0.72 12.06 52.10
C GLY A 645 1.33 12.95 51.01
N GLU A 646 1.22 12.60 49.73
CA GLU A 646 1.58 13.54 48.66
C GLU A 646 0.46 14.56 48.43
N SER A 647 0.80 15.84 48.56
CA SER A 647 -0.08 16.94 48.18
C SER A 647 -0.40 16.78 46.70
N LEU A 648 -1.68 16.57 46.37
CA LEU A 648 -2.21 16.69 45.02
C LEU A 648 -1.97 18.14 44.55
N SER A 649 -0.79 18.40 43.98
CA SER A 649 -0.58 19.57 43.16
C SER A 649 -1.55 19.49 41.97
N TYR A 650 -1.73 20.58 41.24
CA TYR A 650 -2.58 20.62 40.05
C TYR A 650 -2.19 19.57 38.96
N ASP A 651 -1.06 18.87 39.15
CA ASP A 651 -0.54 17.75 38.35
C ASP A 651 -0.75 16.35 38.99
N GLY A 652 -1.50 16.25 40.09
CA GLY A 652 -1.68 15.05 40.93
C GLY A 652 -2.71 14.02 40.43
N ALA A 653 -2.61 13.54 39.20
CA ALA A 653 -3.47 12.46 38.72
C ALA A 653 -2.90 11.08 39.05
N VAL A 654 -3.77 10.14 39.44
CA VAL A 654 -3.51 8.71 39.35
C VAL A 654 -2.97 8.43 37.94
N PHE A 655 -1.67 8.18 37.78
CA PHE A 655 -1.07 7.87 36.47
C PHE A 655 -1.56 6.50 36.02
N SER A 656 -2.75 6.47 35.42
CA SER A 656 -3.28 5.31 34.74
C SER A 656 -2.77 5.36 33.30
N SER A 657 -1.79 4.53 32.96
CA SER A 657 -1.34 4.37 31.59
C SER A 657 -1.92 3.09 31.01
N ILE A 658 -2.28 3.12 29.74
CA ILE A 658 -2.59 1.92 28.98
C ILE A 658 -1.64 1.78 27.80
N GLN A 659 -1.24 0.55 27.56
CA GLN A 659 -0.46 0.15 26.39
C GLN A 659 -1.27 -0.91 25.65
N TRP A 660 -1.43 -0.78 24.33
CA TRP A 660 -2.24 -1.70 23.55
C TRP A 660 -1.70 -1.95 22.15
N ALA A 661 -2.11 -3.09 21.59
CA ALA A 661 -1.90 -3.48 20.20
C ALA A 661 -3.22 -4.02 19.62
N LEU A 662 -3.39 -3.85 18.30
CA LEU A 662 -4.52 -4.41 17.56
C LEU A 662 -4.07 -5.67 16.83
N ILE A 663 -4.59 -6.82 17.25
CA ILE A 663 -4.19 -8.13 16.72
C ILE A 663 -5.31 -8.64 15.82
N PRO A 664 -5.15 -8.71 14.49
CA PRO A 664 -6.22 -9.18 13.62
C PRO A 664 -6.53 -10.65 13.92
N THR A 665 -7.82 -10.94 14.08
CA THR A 665 -8.35 -12.27 14.45
C THR A 665 -9.24 -12.87 13.36
N GLY A 666 -9.66 -12.05 12.40
CA GLY A 666 -10.54 -12.47 11.32
C GLY A 666 -9.85 -13.27 10.23
N MET A 667 -10.62 -14.17 9.61
CA MET A 667 -10.27 -14.74 8.31
C MET A 667 -11.11 -14.04 7.24
N THR A 668 -10.46 -13.65 6.15
CA THR A 668 -11.15 -13.17 4.96
C THR A 668 -11.50 -14.36 4.09
N LEU A 669 -12.78 -14.49 3.78
CA LEU A 669 -13.29 -15.50 2.88
C LEU A 669 -12.97 -15.15 1.41
N PRO A 670 -13.01 -16.12 0.49
CA PRO A 670 -12.76 -15.86 -0.94
C PRO A 670 -13.68 -14.82 -1.59
N ASN A 671 -14.85 -14.56 -1.00
CA ASN A 671 -15.81 -13.53 -1.43
C ASN A 671 -15.50 -12.14 -0.87
N GLY A 672 -14.41 -11.97 -0.11
CA GLY A 672 -14.02 -10.71 0.54
C GLY A 672 -14.67 -10.47 1.91
N GLU A 673 -15.63 -11.29 2.34
CA GLU A 673 -16.26 -11.14 3.65
C GLU A 673 -15.29 -11.53 4.77
N ARG A 674 -15.32 -10.77 5.87
CA ARG A 674 -14.48 -11.05 7.04
C ARG A 674 -15.30 -11.70 8.13
N HIS A 675 -14.91 -12.91 8.50
CA HIS A 675 -15.55 -13.66 9.57
C HIS A 675 -14.83 -13.44 10.90
N GLY A 676 -15.61 -13.23 11.96
CA GLY A 676 -15.12 -13.05 13.33
C GLY A 676 -15.87 -11.94 14.06
N GLN A 677 -15.49 -11.71 15.31
CA GLN A 677 -15.99 -10.59 16.12
C GLN A 677 -14.79 -9.88 16.75
N ASN A 678 -14.91 -8.56 16.94
CA ASN A 678 -13.91 -7.83 17.71
C ASN A 678 -13.93 -8.32 19.16
N THR A 679 -12.75 -8.53 19.73
CA THR A 679 -12.60 -8.97 21.12
C THR A 679 -11.71 -8.00 21.89
N ILE A 680 -11.86 -7.97 23.21
CA ILE A 680 -11.16 -7.02 24.09
C ILE A 680 -10.52 -7.80 25.22
N ASN A 681 -9.21 -7.68 25.34
CA ASN A 681 -8.40 -8.41 26.31
C ASN A 681 -7.46 -7.45 27.04
N ILE A 682 -7.92 -6.96 28.19
CA ILE A 682 -7.20 -5.99 29.01
C ILE A 682 -6.80 -6.68 30.33
N ALA A 683 -5.51 -6.70 30.65
CA ALA A 683 -5.03 -7.06 31.98
C ALA A 683 -4.69 -5.80 32.78
N VAL A 684 -4.73 -5.91 34.12
CA VAL A 684 -4.43 -4.77 35.01
C VAL A 684 -3.28 -5.10 35.92
N ASN A 685 -2.30 -4.19 35.99
CA ASN A 685 -1.09 -4.34 36.80
C ASN A 685 -0.41 -5.70 36.55
N ASP A 686 -0.45 -6.17 35.30
CA ASP A 686 0.22 -7.39 34.87
C ASP A 686 1.58 -7.01 34.29
N ASP A 687 2.57 -6.92 35.16
CA ASP A 687 3.94 -6.57 34.80
C ASP A 687 4.52 -7.53 33.74
N THR A 688 4.05 -8.79 33.70
CA THR A 688 4.48 -9.75 32.68
C THR A 688 3.90 -9.43 31.32
N ARG A 689 2.62 -9.03 31.24
CA ARG A 689 1.99 -8.59 29.98
C ARG A 689 2.58 -7.27 29.50
N PHE A 690 2.83 -6.33 30.41
CA PHE A 690 3.48 -5.06 30.10
C PHE A 690 4.88 -5.29 29.52
N GLY A 691 5.70 -6.10 30.21
CA GLY A 691 7.01 -6.52 29.69
C GLY A 691 6.89 -7.26 28.35
N ASN A 692 5.88 -8.11 28.15
CA ASN A 692 5.68 -8.81 26.88
C ASN A 692 5.31 -7.88 25.72
N LEU A 693 4.56 -6.81 25.96
CA LEU A 693 4.25 -5.82 24.92
C LEU A 693 5.57 -5.20 24.42
N ASP A 694 6.45 -4.77 25.33
CA ASP A 694 7.74 -4.18 24.95
C ASP A 694 8.75 -5.20 24.40
N GLU A 695 8.88 -6.38 25.02
CA GLU A 695 9.94 -7.35 24.74
C GLU A 695 9.57 -8.37 23.64
N LYS A 696 8.27 -8.55 23.34
CA LYS A 696 7.78 -9.55 22.37
C LYS A 696 7.00 -8.95 21.20
N LEU A 697 7.37 -7.74 20.78
CA LEU A 697 6.83 -7.08 19.60
C LEU A 697 6.75 -8.03 18.39
N ASP A 698 7.80 -8.80 18.13
CA ASP A 698 7.85 -9.72 16.98
C ASP A 698 6.80 -10.84 17.05
N ALA A 699 6.54 -11.38 18.25
CA ALA A 699 5.54 -12.42 18.45
C ALA A 699 4.12 -11.88 18.29
N LEU A 700 3.89 -10.63 18.74
CA LEU A 700 2.60 -9.94 18.60
C LEU A 700 2.35 -9.43 17.17
N ALA A 701 3.41 -9.14 16.42
CA ALA A 701 3.34 -8.73 15.02
C ALA A 701 3.04 -9.92 14.07
N GLU A 702 3.26 -11.16 14.50
CA GLU A 702 3.12 -12.36 13.65
C GLU A 702 1.68 -12.58 13.14
N PRO A 703 0.60 -12.49 13.96
CA PRO A 703 -0.77 -12.53 13.46
C PRO A 703 -1.06 -11.41 12.46
N PHE A 704 -0.55 -10.20 12.70
CA PHE A 704 -0.68 -9.06 11.80
C PHE A 704 -0.04 -9.33 10.45
N LYS A 705 1.21 -9.80 10.46
CA LYS A 705 1.94 -10.19 9.25
C LYS A 705 1.11 -11.22 8.48
N ARG A 706 0.71 -12.32 9.14
CA ARG A 706 -0.09 -13.40 8.52
C ARG A 706 -1.37 -12.88 7.87
N TYR A 707 -2.08 -11.97 8.54
CA TYR A 707 -3.30 -11.36 8.03
C TYR A 707 -3.08 -10.61 6.71
N LEU A 708 -2.01 -9.80 6.59
CA LEU A 708 -1.72 -9.09 5.34
C LEU A 708 -1.43 -10.04 4.17
N LEU A 709 -0.93 -11.23 4.43
CA LEU A 709 -0.58 -12.19 3.36
C LEU A 709 -1.79 -12.93 2.84
N THR A 710 -2.79 -13.15 3.69
CA THR A 710 -4.10 -13.65 3.26
C THR A 710 -4.95 -12.53 2.65
N ASN A 711 -4.55 -11.27 2.83
CA ASN A 711 -5.24 -10.06 2.36
C ASN A 711 -4.32 -9.11 1.58
N PRO A 712 -3.67 -9.57 0.49
CA PRO A 712 -2.65 -8.77 -0.21
C PRO A 712 -3.20 -7.50 -0.87
N ALA A 713 -4.50 -7.45 -1.15
CA ALA A 713 -5.14 -6.24 -1.66
C ALA A 713 -5.22 -5.10 -0.63
N TYR A 714 -5.16 -5.45 0.65
CA TYR A 714 -5.26 -4.51 1.76
C TYR A 714 -3.91 -3.93 2.18
N GLU A 715 -2.81 -4.65 1.94
CA GLU A 715 -1.43 -4.24 2.28
C GLU A 715 -1.09 -2.77 2.00
N PRO A 716 -1.49 -2.14 0.86
CA PRO A 716 -1.11 -0.76 0.55
C PRO A 716 -1.75 0.28 1.46
N PHE A 717 -2.78 -0.12 2.20
CA PHE A 717 -3.58 0.72 3.07
C PHE A 717 -3.36 0.41 4.56
N ALA A 718 -2.67 -0.70 4.85
CA ALA A 718 -2.36 -1.11 6.20
C ALA A 718 -1.28 -0.20 6.80
N ASP A 719 -1.46 0.17 8.07
CA ASP A 719 -0.39 0.82 8.83
C ASP A 719 0.66 -0.18 9.30
N SER A 720 1.83 0.29 9.73
CA SER A 720 2.82 -0.56 10.37
C SER A 720 2.28 -1.08 11.72
N PHE A 721 2.53 -2.35 12.02
CA PHE A 721 2.23 -2.88 13.35
C PHE A 721 2.97 -2.06 14.40
N SER A 722 2.22 -1.52 15.35
CA SER A 722 2.75 -0.67 16.41
C SER A 722 2.05 -0.98 17.72
N ILE A 723 2.75 -0.65 18.81
CA ILE A 723 2.19 -0.67 20.15
C ILE A 723 1.97 0.77 20.57
N THR A 724 0.70 1.09 20.84
CA THR A 724 0.29 2.43 21.20
C THR A 724 0.31 2.58 22.72
N HIS A 725 0.81 3.73 23.17
CA HIS A 725 0.86 4.11 24.58
C HIS A 725 0.04 5.39 24.77
N GLY A 726 -0.78 5.44 25.81
CA GLY A 726 -1.55 6.65 26.07
C GLY A 726 -2.39 6.60 27.33
N ALA A 727 -3.08 7.70 27.57
CA ALA A 727 -4.22 7.74 28.47
C ALA A 727 -5.48 7.62 27.62
N LEU A 728 -6.27 6.57 27.83
CA LEU A 728 -7.63 6.55 27.28
C LEU A 728 -8.39 7.69 27.96
N GLY A 729 -9.13 8.50 27.18
CA GLY A 729 -9.99 9.57 27.68
C GLY A 729 -11.19 9.05 28.47
N ILE A 730 -11.00 8.11 29.41
CA ILE A 730 -12.05 7.38 30.11
C ILE A 730 -12.91 8.25 31.03
N PHE A 731 -12.47 9.47 31.28
CA PHE A 731 -13.19 10.50 32.03
C PHE A 731 -13.76 11.60 31.13
N ASP A 732 -13.59 11.49 29.81
CA ASP A 732 -14.25 12.37 28.85
C ASP A 732 -15.77 12.22 28.97
N THR A 733 -16.46 13.30 28.61
CA THR A 733 -17.89 13.31 28.40
C THR A 733 -18.32 12.34 27.30
N LYS A 734 -17.52 12.17 26.25
CA LYS A 734 -17.88 11.39 25.05
C LYS A 734 -16.74 10.42 24.65
N PRO A 735 -16.35 9.49 25.54
CA PRO A 735 -15.09 8.77 25.41
C PRO A 735 -15.05 7.82 24.20
N ALA A 736 -16.14 7.13 23.86
CA ALA A 736 -16.13 6.19 22.74
C ALA A 736 -16.13 6.90 21.38
N ILE A 737 -16.98 7.91 21.19
CA ILE A 737 -17.03 8.65 19.92
C ILE A 737 -15.73 9.43 19.68
N HIS A 738 -15.15 10.05 20.72
CA HIS A 738 -13.89 10.79 20.58
C HIS A 738 -12.78 9.85 20.08
N SER A 739 -12.54 8.75 20.78
CA SER A 739 -11.48 7.82 20.40
C SER A 739 -11.77 7.06 19.09
N ALA A 740 -13.04 6.88 18.71
CA ALA A 740 -13.41 6.37 17.40
C ALA A 740 -13.07 7.38 16.28
N LEU A 741 -13.29 8.68 16.51
CA LEU A 741 -12.94 9.72 15.56
C LEU A 741 -11.42 9.90 15.42
N GLU A 742 -10.65 9.68 16.50
CA GLU A 742 -9.18 9.64 16.42
C GLU A 742 -8.68 8.53 15.49
N TRP A 743 -9.23 7.31 15.59
CA TRP A 743 -8.88 6.23 14.66
C TRP A 743 -9.24 6.56 13.21
N LEU A 744 -10.43 7.13 12.98
CA LEU A 744 -10.81 7.55 11.63
C LEU A 744 -9.90 8.68 11.10
N TRP A 745 -9.52 9.62 11.96
CA TRP A 745 -8.59 10.69 11.61
C TRP A 745 -7.23 10.12 11.17
N ASP A 746 -6.67 9.16 11.92
CA ASP A 746 -5.41 8.52 11.59
C ASP A 746 -5.48 7.75 10.26
N ASP A 747 -6.59 7.04 10.00
CA ASP A 747 -6.81 6.37 8.72
C ASP A 747 -6.84 7.36 7.55
N LEU A 748 -7.62 8.44 7.69
CA LEU A 748 -7.72 9.48 6.67
C LEU A 748 -6.37 10.18 6.47
N LYS A 749 -5.57 10.34 7.53
CA LYS A 749 -4.23 10.94 7.48
C LYS A 749 -3.26 10.05 6.71
N ASN A 750 -3.31 8.74 6.93
CA ASN A 750 -2.51 7.75 6.21
C ASN A 750 -2.80 7.77 4.69
N LEU A 751 -4.07 7.98 4.33
CA LEU A 751 -4.51 8.18 2.95
C LEU A 751 -4.21 9.59 2.41
N GLY A 752 -3.86 10.57 3.24
CA GLY A 752 -3.60 11.97 2.85
C GLY A 752 -4.85 12.85 2.72
N TRP A 753 -6.00 12.38 3.21
CA TRP A 753 -7.26 13.12 3.24
C TRP A 753 -7.32 14.17 4.35
N VAL A 754 -6.53 14.01 5.41
CA VAL A 754 -6.38 15.02 6.47
C VAL A 754 -4.92 15.22 6.85
N SER A 755 -4.63 16.32 7.54
CA SER A 755 -3.28 16.65 8.00
C SER A 755 -3.30 17.36 9.36
N GLY A 756 -2.21 17.25 10.10
CA GLY A 756 -2.08 17.84 11.44
C GLY A 756 -2.71 16.99 12.54
N PHE A 757 -3.24 17.67 13.56
CA PHE A 757 -3.97 17.09 14.69
C PHE A 757 -5.48 17.23 14.46
N MET A 758 -6.25 16.25 14.95
CA MET A 758 -7.71 16.31 14.88
C MET A 758 -8.20 17.59 15.58
N PRO A 759 -9.07 18.40 14.95
CA PRO A 759 -9.67 19.55 15.62
C PRO A 759 -10.47 19.11 16.85
N ASN A 760 -10.31 19.83 17.97
CA ASN A 760 -11.10 19.55 19.18
C ASN A 760 -12.60 19.63 18.86
N ASP A 761 -13.35 18.68 19.41
CA ASP A 761 -14.80 18.78 19.47
C ASP A 761 -15.16 19.94 20.42
N LYS A 762 -15.45 21.11 19.85
CA LYS A 762 -15.88 22.29 20.62
C LYS A 762 -17.30 22.13 21.16
N SER A 763 -17.98 20.99 20.92
CA SER A 763 -19.40 20.81 21.21
C SER A 763 -19.71 20.27 22.58
#